data_AF-A0A1I1KPP5-F1
#
_entry.id   AF-A0A1I1KPP5-F1
#
_cell.length_a   1.000
_cell.length_b   1.000
_cell.length_c   1.000
_cell.angle_alpha   90.00
_cell.angle_beta   90.00
_cell.angle_gamma   90.00
#
_symmetry.space_group_name_H-M   'P 1'
#
loop_
_entity.id
_entity.type
_entity.pdbx_description
1 polymer ?
#
loop_
_entity_poly.entity_id
_entity_poly.type
_entity_poly.pdbx_seq_one_letter_code
_entity_poly.pdbx_strand_id
1 'polypeptide(L)'
;MGYRAQHEWDQHYRRGEGFRPLSEAEQQLLKEHLAPPEDCGGRALDVGCGTGELARYLVAVGYRVDAVDFAGAALAAARARGEAAGVRFLELDIERDDLGGLHEGGYDLVTMRLVYPFLTGRARVLRELGRRLRPGGALCVITPCAEGVPAHQRDIALDEEETTFLAAGWRQVMRLAADDLAVLILREPASDPVRAVEKDRPAPHALTGALAVVTDAHGRLLLGWSARGTWEMPGGKHAAGESFEAAAVRELAEEAGLVAETGDAKVLALVADDAHGIPRLTAVVRITAWSGTPAVREPELIHRWEWHDLADLPTLPGPLFTPAAHAINTVWPGLLPGLPPAHRYPHATSPAAVPGEPPAARRLRQRLADQLLEKEFIRSPAIGSALRVVPRHRFLPEAPLEKAYADDSVVTKRDDTGRPLSSVSAPWLQALMLHEAGLAPGHHALEIGSGGYNAALMAEITGPSGSVTTVDIDPYVTGRARRFLDEAGYHDVRVVLGDGEQGAPGHVPAGGFDAIIVTVEAPDIPPAWFDQLAEGGRLVLPLRVRGYSRSVTLEKHDGQLVSHAFHVCGFVPMQGAGRRRVTRRVLREGEITLSFEDGEPSDTSALEDALATERLEVPTGVTIASGVSFETLQLWLATTQPGFCTIGLDQDKDTGTISPPRYGGAAAVRDSTLAYLTYTPTGHDEDTGNKRFEFVVHAFGPHAPALAQALAERVRDWDRHHRHGPGPRLTVHPRASWTGEHTGPLTLKKHIVLAWDWPTTQATHTKDQKHTEPPKPADSAQRLTTGT
;
A
#
# COMPACT_ATOMS: atom_id res chain seq x y z
N MET A 1 -39.63 -24.43 1.55
CA MET A 1 -39.01 -25.56 2.27
C MET A 1 -38.31 -25.05 3.52
N GLY A 2 -38.87 -25.38 4.69
CA GLY A 2 -38.45 -24.82 5.97
C GLY A 2 -37.29 -25.60 6.57
N TYR A 3 -36.09 -25.03 6.53
CA TYR A 3 -35.01 -25.44 7.42
C TYR A 3 -35.47 -25.31 8.88
N ARG A 4 -35.24 -26.34 9.68
CA ARG A 4 -35.51 -26.33 11.13
C ARG A 4 -34.20 -26.40 11.90
N ALA A 5 -34.06 -25.54 12.90
CA ALA A 5 -32.86 -25.48 13.71
C ALA A 5 -32.76 -26.69 14.68
N GLN A 6 -31.55 -27.07 15.08
CA GLN A 6 -31.28 -28.20 15.99
C GLN A 6 -32.14 -28.15 17.25
N HIS A 7 -32.27 -26.98 17.88
CA HIS A 7 -33.07 -26.82 19.09
C HIS A 7 -34.58 -27.09 18.88
N GLU A 8 -35.11 -26.87 17.67
CA GLU A 8 -36.51 -27.14 17.34
C GLU A 8 -36.75 -28.65 17.21
N TRP A 9 -35.81 -29.38 16.59
CA TRP A 9 -35.84 -30.84 16.55
C TRP A 9 -35.69 -31.46 17.92
N ASP A 10 -34.79 -30.92 18.74
CA ASP A 10 -34.62 -31.33 20.13
C ASP A 10 -35.91 -31.17 20.94
N GLN A 11 -36.64 -30.07 20.74
CA GLN A 11 -37.94 -29.87 21.38
C GLN A 11 -39.02 -30.82 20.85
N HIS A 12 -39.06 -31.06 19.54
CA HIS A 12 -39.98 -32.01 18.91
C HIS A 12 -39.85 -33.41 19.55
N TYR A 13 -38.64 -33.95 19.63
CA TYR A 13 -38.42 -35.27 20.22
C TYR A 13 -38.63 -35.31 21.74
N ARG A 14 -38.32 -34.24 22.49
CA ARG A 14 -38.63 -34.15 23.93
C ARG A 14 -40.13 -34.18 24.24
N ARG A 15 -40.98 -33.72 23.31
CA ARG A 15 -42.45 -33.80 23.42
C ARG A 15 -42.99 -35.20 23.13
N GLY A 16 -42.13 -36.16 22.77
CA GLY A 16 -42.54 -37.50 22.34
C GLY A 16 -43.15 -37.52 20.94
N GLU A 17 -43.05 -36.41 20.20
CA GLU A 17 -43.44 -36.34 18.80
C GLU A 17 -42.40 -37.12 17.96
N GLY A 18 -42.88 -37.87 16.97
CA GLY A 18 -42.04 -38.64 16.07
C GLY A 18 -42.65 -38.69 14.69
N PHE A 19 -41.87 -39.18 13.73
CA PHE A 19 -42.34 -39.40 12.37
C PHE A 19 -43.12 -40.70 12.24
N ARG A 20 -43.75 -40.90 11.09
CA ARG A 20 -44.50 -42.13 10.75
C ARG A 20 -43.64 -43.39 10.98
N PRO A 21 -44.25 -44.48 11.50
CA PRO A 21 -43.58 -45.78 11.61
C PRO A 21 -43.06 -46.29 10.27
N LEU A 22 -42.09 -47.20 10.30
CA LEU A 22 -41.55 -47.87 9.12
C LEU A 22 -42.56 -48.91 8.62
N SER A 23 -43.14 -48.70 7.43
CA SER A 23 -44.21 -49.58 6.92
C SER A 23 -43.68 -50.90 6.36
N GLU A 24 -44.55 -51.91 6.24
CA GLU A 24 -44.20 -53.20 5.61
C GLU A 24 -43.78 -53.01 4.15
N ALA A 25 -44.39 -52.05 3.43
CA ALA A 25 -44.02 -51.71 2.06
C ALA A 25 -42.59 -51.15 1.98
N GLU A 26 -42.21 -50.23 2.88
CA GLU A 26 -40.83 -49.73 2.99
C GLU A 26 -39.85 -50.88 3.30
N GLN A 27 -40.18 -51.74 4.27
CA GLN A 27 -39.34 -52.88 4.66
C GLN A 27 -39.12 -53.86 3.49
N GLN A 28 -40.17 -54.19 2.75
CA GLN A 28 -40.10 -55.09 1.61
C GLN A 28 -39.18 -54.54 0.51
N LEU A 29 -39.29 -53.26 0.16
CA LEU A 29 -38.41 -52.64 -0.84
C LEU A 29 -36.95 -52.60 -0.41
N LEU A 30 -36.68 -52.26 0.86
CA LEU A 30 -35.32 -52.30 1.42
C LEU A 30 -34.73 -53.71 1.35
N LYS A 31 -35.53 -54.74 1.68
CA LYS A 31 -35.08 -56.13 1.65
C LYS A 31 -34.82 -56.64 0.23
N GLU A 32 -35.67 -56.27 -0.72
CA GLU A 32 -35.57 -56.73 -2.10
C GLU A 32 -34.41 -56.08 -2.88
N HIS A 33 -34.18 -54.78 -2.66
CA HIS A 33 -33.26 -53.99 -3.49
C HIS A 33 -31.96 -53.59 -2.79
N LEU A 34 -31.90 -53.69 -1.46
CA LEU A 34 -30.80 -53.19 -0.62
C LEU A 34 -30.46 -54.21 0.49
N ALA A 35 -30.46 -55.50 0.14
CA ALA A 35 -29.96 -56.56 1.04
C ALA A 35 -28.44 -56.44 1.28
N PRO A 36 -27.93 -56.82 2.46
CA PRO A 36 -26.49 -56.79 2.73
C PRO A 36 -25.73 -57.83 1.89
N PRO A 37 -24.43 -57.62 1.62
CA PRO A 37 -23.58 -58.61 0.96
C PRO A 37 -23.50 -59.94 1.74
N GLU A 38 -23.59 -61.07 1.02
CA GLU A 38 -23.71 -62.42 1.59
C GLU A 38 -22.47 -62.88 2.40
N ASP A 39 -21.27 -62.41 2.05
CA ASP A 39 -20.01 -62.99 2.52
C ASP A 39 -19.44 -62.38 3.83
N CYS A 40 -19.93 -61.23 4.30
CA CYS A 40 -19.32 -60.54 5.46
C CYS A 40 -20.25 -59.68 6.33
N GLY A 41 -21.54 -59.56 5.98
CA GLY A 41 -22.45 -58.59 6.60
C GLY A 41 -22.15 -57.15 6.14
N GLY A 42 -23.19 -56.42 5.74
CA GLY A 42 -23.04 -55.07 5.18
C GLY A 42 -22.81 -54.00 6.24
N ARG A 43 -22.30 -52.84 5.82
CA ARG A 43 -22.29 -51.61 6.63
C ARG A 43 -23.27 -50.59 6.08
N ALA A 44 -24.10 -50.04 6.97
CA ALA A 44 -25.04 -49.00 6.62
C ALA A 44 -24.83 -47.70 7.43
N LEU A 45 -25.13 -46.57 6.82
CA LEU A 45 -25.25 -45.26 7.47
C LEU A 45 -26.71 -44.81 7.41
N ASP A 46 -27.34 -44.56 8.56
CA ASP A 46 -28.69 -43.99 8.64
C ASP A 46 -28.60 -42.52 9.02
N VAL A 47 -28.83 -41.64 8.04
CA VAL A 47 -28.72 -40.18 8.19
C VAL A 47 -30.05 -39.59 8.62
N GLY A 48 -30.04 -38.92 9.77
CA GLY A 48 -31.24 -38.43 10.47
C GLY A 48 -32.08 -39.59 11.00
N CYS A 49 -31.43 -40.48 11.74
CA CYS A 49 -32.01 -41.74 12.22
C CYS A 49 -33.18 -41.56 13.20
N GLY A 50 -33.39 -40.35 13.73
CA GLY A 50 -34.45 -40.03 14.68
C GLY A 50 -34.40 -40.92 15.92
N THR A 51 -35.48 -41.67 16.15
CA THR A 51 -35.57 -42.61 17.29
C THR A 51 -34.97 -44.00 17.00
N GLY A 52 -34.32 -44.18 15.84
CA GLY A 52 -33.54 -45.36 15.46
C GLY A 52 -34.36 -46.57 15.02
N GLU A 53 -35.56 -46.37 14.49
CA GLU A 53 -36.41 -47.46 13.99
C GLU A 53 -35.81 -48.13 12.75
N LEU A 54 -35.45 -47.33 11.74
CA LEU A 54 -34.81 -47.82 10.51
C LEU A 54 -33.45 -48.46 10.79
N ALA A 55 -32.59 -47.80 11.58
CA ALA A 55 -31.32 -48.37 12.00
C ALA A 55 -31.44 -49.78 12.64
N ARG A 56 -32.47 -50.03 13.47
CA ARG A 56 -32.71 -51.35 14.05
C ARG A 56 -33.19 -52.38 13.03
N TYR A 57 -34.07 -51.97 12.11
CA TYR A 57 -34.50 -52.82 11.01
C TYR A 57 -33.29 -53.25 10.15
N LEU A 58 -32.41 -52.30 9.80
CA LEU A 58 -31.20 -52.57 9.04
C LEU A 58 -30.29 -53.59 9.75
N VAL A 59 -30.15 -53.52 11.08
CA VAL A 59 -29.45 -54.55 11.85
C VAL A 59 -30.15 -55.91 11.77
N ALA A 60 -31.48 -55.94 11.90
CA ALA A 60 -32.25 -57.19 11.84
C ALA A 60 -32.10 -57.93 10.50
N VAL A 61 -31.89 -57.18 9.40
CA VAL A 61 -31.65 -57.76 8.07
C VAL A 61 -30.16 -57.99 7.75
N GLY A 62 -29.24 -57.71 8.68
CA GLY A 62 -27.84 -58.12 8.59
C GLY A 62 -26.80 -57.01 8.42
N TYR A 63 -27.16 -55.73 8.60
CA TYR A 63 -26.20 -54.63 8.58
C TYR A 63 -25.57 -54.33 9.95
N ARG A 64 -24.35 -53.79 9.94
CA ARG A 64 -23.83 -52.96 11.04
C ARG A 64 -24.11 -51.51 10.72
N VAL A 65 -24.71 -50.77 11.65
CA VAL A 65 -25.28 -49.44 11.34
C VAL A 65 -24.61 -48.35 12.16
N ASP A 66 -24.04 -47.35 11.48
CA ASP A 66 -23.79 -46.04 12.08
C ASP A 66 -25.06 -45.20 11.88
N ALA A 67 -25.71 -44.81 12.97
CA ALA A 67 -26.97 -44.08 12.96
C ALA A 67 -26.71 -42.66 13.48
N VAL A 68 -26.85 -41.67 12.60
CA VAL A 68 -26.54 -40.27 12.91
C VAL A 68 -27.79 -39.43 13.01
N ASP A 69 -27.84 -38.56 14.00
CA ASP A 69 -28.84 -37.48 14.07
C ASP A 69 -28.19 -36.27 14.73
N PHE A 70 -28.54 -35.07 14.30
CA PHE A 70 -28.01 -33.85 14.90
C PHE A 70 -28.81 -33.42 16.12
N ALA A 71 -30.01 -33.96 16.35
CA ALA A 71 -30.79 -33.72 17.56
C ALA A 71 -30.44 -34.75 18.65
N GLY A 72 -29.72 -34.30 19.69
CA GLY A 72 -29.34 -35.14 20.83
C GLY A 72 -30.55 -35.77 21.55
N ALA A 73 -31.70 -35.10 21.59
CA ALA A 73 -32.93 -35.65 22.15
C ALA A 73 -33.47 -36.87 21.38
N ALA A 74 -33.28 -36.92 20.05
CA ALA A 74 -33.67 -38.05 19.21
C ALA A 74 -32.85 -39.29 19.59
N LEU A 75 -31.53 -39.12 19.73
CA LEU A 75 -30.61 -40.19 20.12
C LEU A 75 -30.82 -40.65 21.56
N ALA A 76 -31.15 -39.75 22.48
CA ALA A 76 -31.53 -40.11 23.84
C ALA A 76 -32.80 -41.00 23.84
N ALA A 77 -33.83 -40.62 23.08
CA ALA A 77 -35.04 -41.42 22.90
C ALA A 77 -34.74 -42.76 22.21
N ALA A 78 -33.84 -42.78 21.24
CA ALA A 78 -33.38 -44.00 20.58
C ALA A 78 -32.73 -44.95 21.60
N ARG A 79 -31.78 -44.49 22.42
CA ARG A 79 -31.10 -45.31 23.43
C ARG A 79 -32.05 -45.82 24.52
N ALA A 80 -33.06 -45.04 24.91
CA ALA A 80 -34.04 -45.43 25.92
C ALA A 80 -34.93 -46.62 25.51
N ARG A 81 -35.04 -46.93 24.21
CA ARG A 81 -35.82 -48.08 23.70
C ARG A 81 -35.10 -49.45 23.83
N GLY A 82 -33.95 -49.49 24.49
CA GLY A 82 -33.16 -50.72 24.75
C GLY A 82 -31.87 -50.80 23.94
N GLU A 83 -30.91 -51.61 24.42
CA GLU A 83 -29.63 -51.86 23.74
C GLU A 83 -29.87 -52.52 22.37
N ALA A 84 -29.40 -51.86 21.31
CA ALA A 84 -29.42 -52.39 19.95
C ALA A 84 -28.02 -52.83 19.55
N ALA A 85 -27.64 -54.07 19.89
CA ALA A 85 -26.36 -54.64 19.49
C ALA A 85 -26.22 -54.56 17.96
N GLY A 86 -25.21 -53.82 17.48
CA GLY A 86 -24.99 -53.59 16.04
C GLY A 86 -25.33 -52.19 15.53
N VAL A 87 -25.91 -51.30 16.36
CA VAL A 87 -26.11 -49.88 16.05
C VAL A 87 -25.16 -48.99 16.85
N ARG A 88 -24.47 -48.07 16.18
CA ARG A 88 -23.68 -46.99 16.79
C ARG A 88 -24.40 -45.66 16.59
N PHE A 89 -25.00 -45.13 17.66
CA PHE A 89 -25.69 -43.83 17.65
C PHE A 89 -24.71 -42.68 17.84
N LEU A 90 -24.64 -41.77 16.87
CA LEU A 90 -23.71 -40.64 16.82
C LEU A 90 -24.47 -39.32 16.69
N GLU A 91 -24.16 -38.37 17.57
CA GLU A 91 -24.65 -37.00 17.42
C GLU A 91 -23.77 -36.30 16.38
N LEU A 92 -24.34 -35.99 15.22
CA LEU A 92 -23.59 -35.49 14.06
C LEU A 92 -24.50 -34.68 13.14
N ASP A 93 -24.11 -33.45 12.84
CA ASP A 93 -24.70 -32.63 11.79
C ASP A 93 -24.06 -32.98 10.42
N ILE A 94 -24.82 -33.71 9.60
CA ILE A 94 -24.35 -34.15 8.27
C ILE A 94 -24.04 -32.98 7.31
N GLU A 95 -24.56 -31.78 7.57
CA GLU A 95 -24.30 -30.60 6.72
C GLU A 95 -23.01 -29.85 7.12
N ARG A 96 -22.59 -29.95 8.38
CA ARG A 96 -21.59 -29.06 8.97
C ARG A 96 -20.39 -29.76 9.58
N ASP A 97 -20.60 -30.90 10.23
CA ASP A 97 -19.57 -31.56 11.01
C ASP A 97 -18.57 -32.33 10.15
N ASP A 98 -17.41 -32.61 10.73
CA ASP A 98 -16.44 -33.53 10.15
C ASP A 98 -16.96 -34.97 10.24
N LEU A 99 -17.08 -35.62 9.08
CA LEU A 99 -17.52 -37.00 8.96
C LEU A 99 -16.39 -38.01 9.25
N GLY A 100 -15.24 -37.58 9.76
CA GLY A 100 -14.14 -38.45 10.20
C GLY A 100 -14.52 -39.45 11.31
N GLY A 101 -15.55 -39.15 12.12
CA GLY A 101 -16.07 -40.08 13.14
C GLY A 101 -16.86 -41.28 12.58
N LEU A 102 -17.23 -41.23 11.30
CA LEU A 102 -17.90 -42.29 10.55
C LEU A 102 -16.90 -43.36 10.08
N HIS A 103 -17.40 -44.56 9.78
CA HIS A 103 -16.56 -45.67 9.34
C HIS A 103 -15.67 -45.32 8.12
N GLU A 104 -14.34 -45.40 8.30
CA GLU A 104 -13.34 -44.99 7.30
C GLU A 104 -13.43 -45.81 6.00
N GLY A 105 -13.74 -47.10 6.10
CA GLY A 105 -13.83 -48.00 4.95
C GLY A 105 -15.11 -47.87 4.12
N GLY A 106 -15.90 -46.81 4.33
CA GLY A 106 -17.16 -46.56 3.61
C GLY A 106 -18.31 -47.50 3.96
N TYR A 107 -19.44 -47.33 3.25
CA TYR A 107 -20.72 -48.01 3.47
C TYR A 107 -21.23 -48.71 2.21
N ASP A 108 -21.88 -49.85 2.41
CA ASP A 108 -22.61 -50.57 1.36
C ASP A 108 -23.99 -49.95 1.13
N LEU A 109 -24.54 -49.29 2.15
CA LEU A 109 -25.82 -48.59 2.11
C LEU A 109 -25.74 -47.28 2.89
N VAL A 110 -26.21 -46.19 2.30
CA VAL A 110 -26.52 -44.95 3.03
C VAL A 110 -28.02 -44.71 2.88
N THR A 111 -28.72 -44.43 3.97
CA THR A 111 -30.15 -44.14 3.96
C THR A 111 -30.42 -42.72 4.45
N MET A 112 -31.39 -42.06 3.83
CA MET A 112 -31.94 -40.77 4.22
C MET A 112 -33.46 -40.87 4.18
N ARG A 113 -34.07 -41.17 5.33
CA ARG A 113 -35.53 -41.33 5.42
C ARG A 113 -36.18 -40.08 6.01
N LEU A 114 -36.97 -39.38 5.20
CA LEU A 114 -37.71 -38.15 5.57
C LEU A 114 -36.80 -36.98 5.97
N VAL A 115 -35.52 -37.01 5.58
CA VAL A 115 -34.53 -35.98 5.93
C VAL A 115 -34.26 -35.01 4.79
N TYR A 116 -34.28 -35.49 3.54
CA TYR A 116 -33.80 -34.75 2.38
C TYR A 116 -34.44 -33.36 2.20
N PRO A 117 -35.77 -33.16 2.39
CA PRO A 117 -36.39 -31.84 2.27
C PRO A 117 -35.86 -30.80 3.27
N PHE A 118 -35.36 -31.24 4.43
CA PHE A 118 -34.89 -30.36 5.51
C PHE A 118 -33.43 -29.91 5.36
N LEU A 119 -32.68 -30.49 4.42
CA LEU A 119 -31.30 -30.11 4.15
C LEU A 119 -31.22 -28.78 3.39
N THR A 120 -30.25 -27.94 3.78
CA THR A 120 -29.92 -26.67 3.11
C THR A 120 -28.86 -26.84 2.02
N GLY A 121 -27.93 -27.76 2.22
CA GLY A 121 -26.78 -28.07 1.36
C GLY A 121 -26.93 -29.38 0.59
N ARG A 122 -28.12 -29.69 0.07
CA ARG A 122 -28.47 -30.97 -0.59
C ARG A 122 -27.40 -31.50 -1.55
N ALA A 123 -26.93 -30.67 -2.49
CA ALA A 123 -25.91 -31.07 -3.47
C ALA A 123 -24.56 -31.45 -2.83
N ARG A 124 -24.15 -30.73 -1.78
CA ARG A 124 -22.93 -31.05 -1.02
C ARG A 124 -23.10 -32.36 -0.26
N VAL A 125 -24.22 -32.52 0.46
CA VAL A 125 -24.51 -33.71 1.27
C VAL A 125 -24.56 -34.96 0.40
N LEU A 126 -25.31 -34.93 -0.71
CA LEU A 126 -25.38 -36.06 -1.64
C LEU A 126 -24.02 -36.46 -2.20
N ARG A 127 -23.18 -35.48 -2.57
CA ARG A 127 -21.82 -35.73 -3.07
C ARG A 127 -20.93 -36.35 -2.00
N GLU A 128 -21.00 -35.86 -0.76
CA GLU A 128 -20.16 -36.36 0.33
C GLU A 128 -20.60 -37.75 0.79
N LEU A 129 -21.91 -38.00 0.89
CA LEU A 129 -22.45 -39.34 1.14
C LEU A 129 -22.14 -40.30 -0.01
N GLY A 130 -22.21 -39.83 -1.26
CA GLY A 130 -21.81 -40.60 -2.44
C GLY A 130 -20.34 -41.02 -2.41
N ARG A 131 -19.42 -40.16 -1.93
CA ARG A 131 -18.00 -40.51 -1.73
C ARG A 131 -17.77 -41.55 -0.64
N ARG A 132 -18.71 -41.67 0.29
CA ARG A 132 -18.66 -42.65 1.39
C ARG A 132 -19.21 -44.01 0.98
N LEU A 133 -19.80 -44.13 -0.20
CA LEU A 133 -20.25 -45.42 -0.73
C LEU A 133 -19.05 -46.27 -1.19
N ARG A 134 -19.08 -47.55 -0.82
CA ARG A 134 -18.20 -48.57 -1.38
C ARG A 134 -18.57 -48.82 -2.85
N PRO A 135 -17.65 -49.40 -3.65
CA PRO A 135 -18.00 -49.89 -4.97
C PRO A 135 -19.22 -50.83 -4.90
N GLY A 136 -20.26 -50.53 -5.70
CA GLY A 136 -21.53 -51.28 -5.67
C GLY A 136 -22.50 -50.86 -4.57
N GLY A 137 -22.14 -49.92 -3.68
CA GLY A 137 -23.02 -49.38 -2.65
C GLY A 137 -24.14 -48.49 -3.20
N ALA A 138 -25.15 -48.22 -2.39
CA ALA A 138 -26.29 -47.37 -2.75
C ALA A 138 -26.59 -46.28 -1.72
N LEU A 139 -27.01 -45.12 -2.20
CA LEU A 139 -27.70 -44.12 -1.40
C LEU A 139 -29.21 -44.26 -1.64
N CYS A 140 -29.97 -44.47 -0.58
CA CYS A 140 -31.42 -44.59 -0.62
C CYS A 140 -32.06 -43.35 0.03
N VAL A 141 -32.82 -42.58 -0.75
CA VAL A 141 -33.59 -41.44 -0.26
C VAL A 141 -35.07 -41.81 -0.25
N ILE A 142 -35.69 -41.76 0.93
CA ILE A 142 -37.11 -42.01 1.11
C ILE A 142 -37.76 -40.69 1.52
N THR A 143 -38.68 -40.16 0.71
CA THR A 143 -39.23 -38.81 0.91
C THR A 143 -40.68 -38.71 0.43
N PRO A 144 -41.53 -37.85 1.04
CA PRO A 144 -42.88 -37.64 0.54
C PRO A 144 -42.88 -36.97 -0.84
N CYS A 145 -43.87 -37.28 -1.67
CA CYS A 145 -44.11 -36.63 -2.96
C CYS A 145 -45.09 -35.46 -2.82
N ALA A 146 -44.82 -34.33 -3.47
CA ALA A 146 -45.67 -33.14 -3.42
C ALA A 146 -47.11 -33.38 -3.92
N GLU A 147 -47.30 -34.37 -4.80
CA GLU A 147 -48.61 -34.81 -5.31
C GLU A 147 -49.44 -35.56 -4.25
N GLY A 148 -48.78 -36.22 -3.30
CA GLY A 148 -49.40 -37.08 -2.28
C GLY A 148 -49.69 -36.40 -0.95
N VAL A 149 -49.25 -35.15 -0.75
CA VAL A 149 -49.39 -34.44 0.53
C VAL A 149 -50.28 -33.19 0.43
N PRO A 150 -51.01 -32.82 1.50
CA PRO A 150 -51.79 -31.58 1.54
C PRO A 150 -50.94 -30.33 1.28
N ALA A 151 -51.55 -29.26 0.76
CA ALA A 151 -50.84 -28.01 0.40
C ALA A 151 -49.99 -27.42 1.54
N HIS A 152 -50.43 -27.55 2.80
CA HIS A 152 -49.71 -27.06 3.99
C HIS A 152 -48.49 -27.92 4.38
N GLN A 153 -48.28 -29.07 3.72
CA GLN A 153 -47.16 -30.01 3.94
C GLN A 153 -46.24 -30.10 2.71
N ARG A 154 -46.46 -29.30 1.66
CA ARG A 154 -45.58 -29.31 0.47
C ARG A 154 -44.14 -28.91 0.78
N ASP A 155 -43.91 -28.15 1.84
CA ASP A 155 -42.56 -27.77 2.29
C ASP A 155 -41.72 -28.94 2.82
N ILE A 156 -42.30 -30.12 2.98
CA ILE A 156 -41.62 -31.34 3.44
C ILE A 156 -41.71 -32.49 2.41
N ALA A 157 -42.05 -32.18 1.16
CA ALA A 157 -42.21 -33.14 0.07
C ALA A 157 -41.49 -32.66 -1.20
N LEU A 158 -41.05 -33.60 -2.04
CA LEU A 158 -40.37 -33.27 -3.31
C LEU A 158 -41.34 -33.29 -4.50
N ASP A 159 -41.14 -32.38 -5.44
CA ASP A 159 -41.81 -32.40 -6.74
C ASP A 159 -41.00 -33.17 -7.82
N GLU A 160 -41.54 -33.19 -9.05
CA GLU A 160 -40.91 -33.90 -10.17
C GLU A 160 -39.58 -33.27 -10.62
N GLU A 161 -39.44 -31.95 -10.54
CA GLU A 161 -38.19 -31.26 -10.87
C GLU A 161 -37.12 -31.54 -9.83
N GLU A 162 -37.46 -31.52 -8.54
CA GLU A 162 -36.53 -31.82 -7.45
C GLU A 162 -36.09 -33.29 -7.43
N THR A 163 -36.99 -34.21 -7.73
CA THR A 163 -36.62 -35.63 -7.87
C THR A 163 -35.75 -35.87 -9.10
N THR A 164 -35.98 -35.15 -10.20
CA THR A 164 -35.11 -35.16 -11.39
C THR A 164 -33.73 -34.59 -11.07
N PHE A 165 -33.66 -33.50 -10.30
CA PHE A 165 -32.40 -32.89 -9.88
C PHE A 165 -31.61 -33.80 -8.94
N LEU A 166 -32.28 -34.46 -7.99
CA LEU A 166 -31.70 -35.48 -7.10
C LEU A 166 -31.09 -36.64 -7.91
N ALA A 167 -31.77 -37.09 -8.96
CA ALA A 167 -31.34 -38.16 -9.85
C ALA A 167 -30.14 -37.76 -10.75
N ALA A 168 -30.07 -36.49 -11.18
CA ALA A 168 -29.08 -36.02 -12.17
C ALA A 168 -27.61 -36.20 -11.74
N GLY A 169 -27.35 -36.32 -10.43
CA GLY A 169 -26.01 -36.56 -9.89
C GLY A 169 -25.53 -38.02 -9.92
N TRP A 170 -26.29 -38.95 -10.51
CA TRP A 170 -26.07 -40.39 -10.40
C TRP A 170 -26.24 -41.09 -11.75
N ARG A 171 -25.41 -42.08 -12.04
CA ARG A 171 -25.46 -42.84 -13.31
C ARG A 171 -26.56 -43.89 -13.31
N GLN A 172 -26.91 -44.40 -12.14
CA GLN A 172 -27.95 -45.40 -11.96
C GLN A 172 -28.95 -44.91 -10.93
N VAL A 173 -30.20 -44.75 -11.38
CA VAL A 173 -31.30 -44.26 -10.55
C VAL A 173 -32.47 -45.21 -10.71
N MET A 174 -32.97 -45.73 -9.60
CA MET A 174 -34.20 -46.52 -9.54
C MET A 174 -35.21 -45.78 -8.67
N ARG A 175 -36.38 -45.49 -9.23
CA ARG A 175 -37.49 -44.81 -8.55
C ARG A 175 -38.60 -45.81 -8.29
N LEU A 176 -38.94 -45.98 -7.02
CA LEU A 176 -40.01 -46.85 -6.53
C LEU A 176 -40.97 -46.02 -5.66
N ALA A 177 -42.09 -46.62 -5.30
CA ALA A 177 -43.07 -46.02 -4.40
C ALA A 177 -43.39 -46.97 -3.25
N ALA A 178 -43.45 -46.45 -2.03
CA ALA A 178 -43.92 -47.15 -0.84
C ALA A 178 -44.96 -46.27 -0.14
N ASP A 179 -46.21 -46.71 -0.12
CA ASP A 179 -47.34 -45.90 0.31
C ASP A 179 -47.40 -44.56 -0.47
N ASP A 180 -47.39 -43.42 0.23
CA ASP A 180 -47.32 -42.05 -0.29
C ASP A 180 -45.88 -41.49 -0.39
N LEU A 181 -44.86 -42.34 -0.25
CA LEU A 181 -43.44 -41.96 -0.31
C LEU A 181 -42.79 -42.39 -1.63
N ALA A 182 -41.93 -41.53 -2.19
CA ALA A 182 -40.96 -41.92 -3.20
C ALA A 182 -39.72 -42.53 -2.54
N VAL A 183 -39.25 -43.63 -3.12
CA VAL A 183 -38.00 -44.30 -2.77
C VAL A 183 -37.06 -44.20 -3.96
N LEU A 184 -35.99 -43.41 -3.83
CA LEU A 184 -34.95 -43.27 -4.84
C LEU A 184 -33.70 -44.03 -4.39
N ILE A 185 -33.33 -45.04 -5.18
CA ILE A 185 -32.08 -45.79 -5.01
C ILE A 185 -31.08 -45.27 -6.04
N LEU A 186 -30.00 -44.69 -5.54
CA LEU A 186 -29.00 -43.96 -6.28
C LEU A 186 -27.65 -44.69 -6.20
N ARG A 187 -27.08 -45.04 -7.35
CA ARG A 187 -25.82 -45.77 -7.47
C ARG A 187 -24.90 -45.08 -8.47
N GLU A 188 -23.60 -45.25 -8.27
CA GLU A 188 -22.54 -44.67 -9.12
C GLU A 188 -22.66 -43.14 -9.27
N PRO A 189 -22.18 -42.35 -8.29
CA PRO A 189 -22.17 -40.89 -8.39
C PRO A 189 -21.51 -40.42 -9.69
N ALA A 190 -22.18 -39.53 -10.42
CA ALA A 190 -21.62 -38.93 -11.62
C ALA A 190 -20.48 -37.96 -11.24
N SER A 191 -19.35 -38.04 -11.94
CA SER A 191 -18.16 -37.21 -11.72
C SER A 191 -17.84 -36.27 -12.88
N ASP A 192 -18.81 -36.06 -13.78
CA ASP A 192 -18.60 -35.23 -14.97
C ASP A 192 -18.33 -33.76 -14.58
N PRO A 193 -17.41 -33.06 -15.26
CA PRO A 193 -17.16 -31.65 -15.02
C PRO A 193 -18.39 -30.81 -15.40
N VAL A 194 -18.60 -29.71 -14.66
CA VAL A 194 -19.65 -28.74 -14.96
C VAL A 194 -19.45 -28.19 -16.37
N ARG A 195 -20.51 -28.22 -17.19
CA ARG A 195 -20.50 -27.65 -18.54
C ARG A 195 -21.15 -26.27 -18.51
N ALA A 196 -20.47 -25.27 -19.07
CA ALA A 196 -21.09 -23.99 -19.41
C ALA A 196 -21.92 -24.17 -20.69
N VAL A 197 -23.19 -23.75 -20.65
CA VAL A 197 -24.10 -23.81 -21.78
C VAL A 197 -24.69 -22.42 -22.02
N GLU A 198 -24.76 -22.04 -23.29
CA GLU A 198 -25.41 -20.79 -23.69
C GLU A 198 -26.92 -20.97 -23.76
N LYS A 199 -27.65 -19.87 -23.54
CA LYS A 199 -29.07 -19.80 -23.88
C LYS A 199 -29.22 -19.58 -25.41
N ASP A 200 -30.46 -19.48 -25.88
CA ASP A 200 -30.75 -19.14 -27.27
C ASP A 200 -30.07 -17.83 -27.71
N ARG A 201 -29.91 -17.66 -29.03
CA ARG A 201 -29.23 -16.51 -29.63
C ARG A 201 -29.89 -15.18 -29.16
N PRO A 202 -29.12 -14.25 -28.58
CA PRO A 202 -29.66 -12.98 -28.11
C PRO A 202 -29.98 -12.01 -29.26
N ALA A 203 -30.92 -11.09 -29.04
CA ALA A 203 -31.22 -9.99 -29.96
C ALA A 203 -30.13 -8.89 -29.89
N PRO A 204 -29.70 -8.30 -31.04
CA PRO A 204 -28.78 -7.17 -31.04
C PRO A 204 -29.40 -5.93 -30.37
N HIS A 205 -28.71 -5.31 -29.43
CA HIS A 205 -29.24 -4.18 -28.64
C HIS A 205 -28.25 -3.05 -28.35
N ALA A 206 -26.98 -3.18 -28.75
CA ALA A 206 -25.94 -2.18 -28.49
C ALA A 206 -24.91 -2.12 -29.62
N LEU A 207 -24.31 -0.93 -29.82
CA LEU A 207 -23.14 -0.72 -30.66
C LEU A 207 -21.87 -0.79 -29.81
N THR A 208 -20.83 -1.37 -30.36
CA THR A 208 -19.59 -1.66 -29.64
C THR A 208 -18.40 -1.40 -30.56
N GLY A 209 -17.45 -0.58 -30.10
CA GLY A 209 -16.28 -0.23 -30.88
C GLY A 209 -15.08 0.13 -30.04
N ALA A 210 -13.93 0.31 -30.67
CA ALA A 210 -12.67 0.68 -30.03
C ALA A 210 -12.07 1.90 -30.73
N LEU A 211 -11.51 2.83 -29.94
CA LEU A 211 -10.75 3.97 -30.44
C LEU A 211 -9.29 3.87 -30.01
N ALA A 212 -8.37 4.01 -30.97
CA ALA A 212 -6.94 4.04 -30.74
C ALA A 212 -6.48 5.47 -30.41
N VAL A 213 -6.02 5.68 -29.17
CA VAL A 213 -5.41 6.94 -28.74
C VAL A 213 -3.90 6.86 -28.95
N VAL A 214 -3.40 7.55 -29.96
CA VAL A 214 -1.99 7.50 -30.38
C VAL A 214 -1.35 8.87 -30.22
N THR A 215 -0.16 8.91 -29.62
CA THR A 215 0.68 10.13 -29.59
C THR A 215 2.04 9.89 -30.24
N ASP A 216 2.62 10.95 -30.79
CA ASP A 216 4.00 10.93 -31.27
C ASP A 216 5.04 11.08 -30.15
N ALA A 217 6.32 11.08 -30.51
CA ALA A 217 7.43 11.25 -29.57
C ALA A 217 7.46 12.62 -28.87
N HIS A 218 6.68 13.59 -29.34
CA HIS A 218 6.51 14.92 -28.75
C HIS A 218 5.22 15.03 -27.92
N GLY A 219 4.44 13.94 -27.79
CA GLY A 219 3.21 13.92 -27.02
C GLY A 219 1.99 14.48 -27.76
N ARG A 220 2.09 14.77 -29.06
CA ARG A 220 0.97 15.28 -29.87
C ARG A 220 0.01 14.16 -30.22
N LEU A 221 -1.30 14.42 -30.19
CA LEU A 221 -2.37 13.46 -30.47
C LEU A 221 -2.63 13.35 -31.98
N LEU A 222 -2.77 12.13 -32.50
CA LEU A 222 -3.20 11.89 -33.87
C LEU A 222 -4.72 12.07 -34.00
N LEU A 223 -5.18 12.97 -34.88
CA LEU A 223 -6.58 13.08 -35.27
C LEU A 223 -6.72 13.13 -36.79
N GLY A 224 -7.80 12.53 -37.28
CA GLY A 224 -8.15 12.47 -38.69
C GLY A 224 -9.34 13.37 -38.99
N TRP A 225 -9.27 14.16 -40.06
CA TRP A 225 -10.44 14.91 -40.54
C TRP A 225 -11.30 14.01 -41.41
N SER A 226 -12.47 13.62 -40.92
CA SER A 226 -13.34 12.67 -41.60
C SER A 226 -14.11 13.29 -42.76
N ALA A 227 -14.56 12.43 -43.69
CA ALA A 227 -15.42 12.80 -44.81
C ALA A 227 -16.76 13.42 -44.36
N ARG A 228 -17.13 13.24 -43.08
CA ARG A 228 -18.33 13.82 -42.45
C ARG A 228 -18.09 15.19 -41.82
N GLY A 229 -16.87 15.72 -41.90
CA GLY A 229 -16.52 17.04 -41.41
C GLY A 229 -16.30 17.10 -39.89
N THR A 230 -15.82 16.01 -39.29
CA THR A 230 -15.48 15.91 -37.87
C THR A 230 -14.03 15.43 -37.68
N TRP A 231 -13.41 15.84 -36.57
CA TRP A 231 -12.15 15.26 -36.12
C TRP A 231 -12.40 13.93 -35.39
N GLU A 232 -11.69 12.88 -35.79
CA GLU A 232 -11.88 11.50 -35.31
C GLU A 232 -10.53 10.84 -34.98
N MET A 233 -10.57 9.78 -34.18
CA MET A 233 -9.42 8.91 -33.91
C MET A 233 -9.50 7.68 -34.81
N PRO A 234 -8.38 6.99 -35.08
CA PRO A 234 -8.46 5.68 -35.71
C PRO A 234 -9.33 4.75 -34.87
N GLY A 235 -10.35 4.12 -35.46
CA GLY A 235 -11.18 3.21 -34.69
C GLY A 235 -12.54 2.87 -35.29
N GLY A 236 -13.03 1.69 -34.93
CA GLY A 236 -14.20 1.10 -35.54
C GLY A 236 -14.88 0.04 -34.69
N LYS A 237 -15.74 -0.76 -35.33
CA LYS A 237 -16.55 -1.78 -34.64
C LYS A 237 -15.69 -3.00 -34.35
N HIS A 238 -15.87 -3.61 -33.19
CA HIS A 238 -15.21 -4.87 -32.87
C HIS A 238 -15.97 -6.06 -33.48
N ALA A 239 -15.25 -7.09 -33.94
CA ALA A 239 -15.83 -8.32 -34.45
C ALA A 239 -16.11 -9.34 -33.33
N ALA A 240 -16.95 -10.35 -33.62
CA ALA A 240 -17.24 -11.41 -32.66
C ALA A 240 -15.96 -12.21 -32.33
N GLY A 241 -15.60 -12.27 -31.04
CA GLY A 241 -14.38 -12.93 -30.56
C GLY A 241 -13.10 -12.09 -30.67
N GLU A 242 -13.18 -10.87 -31.20
CA GLU A 242 -12.07 -9.92 -31.25
C GLU A 242 -12.00 -9.12 -29.94
N SER A 243 -10.80 -8.91 -29.41
CA SER A 243 -10.60 -8.03 -28.25
C SER A 243 -10.61 -6.56 -28.67
N PHE A 244 -10.91 -5.65 -27.75
CA PHE A 244 -10.88 -4.21 -28.05
C PHE A 244 -9.48 -3.70 -28.41
N GLU A 245 -8.43 -4.29 -27.84
CA GLU A 245 -7.04 -4.03 -28.20
C GLU A 245 -6.75 -4.45 -29.64
N ALA A 246 -7.18 -5.65 -30.04
CA ALA A 246 -6.98 -6.15 -31.39
C ALA A 246 -7.75 -5.30 -32.42
N ALA A 247 -8.98 -4.91 -32.10
CA ALA A 247 -9.78 -4.00 -32.92
C ALA A 247 -9.08 -2.65 -33.08
N ALA A 248 -8.65 -2.00 -32.00
CA ALA A 248 -7.97 -0.71 -32.08
C ALA A 248 -6.66 -0.76 -32.88
N VAL A 249 -5.87 -1.83 -32.74
CA VAL A 249 -4.63 -2.03 -33.51
C VAL A 249 -4.93 -2.25 -35.00
N ARG A 250 -5.96 -3.03 -35.31
CA ARG A 250 -6.40 -3.28 -36.69
C ARG A 250 -6.86 -1.99 -37.36
N GLU A 251 -7.77 -1.25 -36.74
CA GLU A 251 -8.30 0.02 -37.26
C GLU A 251 -7.19 1.07 -37.40
N LEU A 252 -6.23 1.11 -36.47
CA LEU A 252 -5.05 1.98 -36.57
C LEU A 252 -4.21 1.69 -37.82
N ALA A 253 -4.04 0.41 -38.17
CA ALA A 253 -3.31 0.00 -39.36
C ALA A 253 -4.12 0.22 -40.64
N GLU A 254 -5.41 -0.12 -40.61
CA GLU A 254 -6.34 -0.01 -41.74
C GLU A 254 -6.60 1.45 -42.12
N GLU A 255 -6.83 2.36 -41.18
CA GLU A 255 -7.23 3.75 -41.46
C GLU A 255 -6.04 4.72 -41.56
N ALA A 256 -5.04 4.57 -40.67
CA ALA A 256 -3.92 5.51 -40.52
C ALA A 256 -2.57 4.96 -40.99
N GLY A 257 -2.49 3.68 -41.35
CA GLY A 257 -1.25 3.04 -41.81
C GLY A 257 -0.16 2.89 -40.74
N LEU A 258 -0.51 3.06 -39.46
CA LEU A 258 0.40 2.89 -38.33
C LEU A 258 0.33 1.46 -37.81
N VAL A 259 1.48 0.88 -37.49
CA VAL A 259 1.58 -0.52 -37.06
C VAL A 259 1.90 -0.59 -35.57
N ALA A 260 1.10 -1.31 -34.81
CA ALA A 260 1.29 -1.60 -33.39
C ALA A 260 1.05 -3.09 -33.11
N GLU A 261 1.59 -3.62 -32.01
CA GLU A 261 1.24 -4.96 -31.53
C GLU A 261 0.06 -4.89 -30.55
N THR A 262 -0.78 -5.92 -30.49
CA THR A 262 -1.87 -5.99 -29.49
C THR A 262 -1.34 -5.89 -28.05
N GLY A 263 -0.10 -6.34 -27.81
CA GLY A 263 0.57 -6.18 -26.52
C GLY A 263 0.83 -4.73 -26.11
N ASP A 264 0.88 -3.81 -27.07
CA ASP A 264 1.09 -2.37 -26.89
C ASP A 264 -0.22 -1.57 -26.89
N ALA A 265 -1.36 -2.24 -26.99
CA ALA A 265 -2.67 -1.65 -26.81
C ALA A 265 -3.17 -1.90 -25.38
N LYS A 266 -3.75 -0.86 -24.75
CA LYS A 266 -4.26 -0.90 -23.38
C LYS A 266 -5.64 -0.25 -23.30
N VAL A 267 -6.66 -1.04 -22.97
CA VAL A 267 -8.00 -0.51 -22.68
C VAL A 267 -7.96 0.25 -21.35
N LEU A 268 -8.20 1.56 -21.38
CA LEU A 268 -8.23 2.41 -20.19
C LEU A 268 -9.61 2.44 -19.55
N ALA A 269 -10.66 2.52 -20.37
CA ALA A 269 -12.04 2.52 -19.93
C ALA A 269 -12.96 2.04 -21.05
N LEU A 270 -14.13 1.57 -20.65
CA LEU A 270 -15.29 1.47 -21.53
C LEU A 270 -16.18 2.69 -21.28
N VAL A 271 -16.49 3.43 -22.33
CA VAL A 271 -17.37 4.59 -22.28
C VAL A 271 -18.72 4.19 -22.88
N ALA A 272 -19.77 4.25 -22.07
CA ALA A 272 -21.15 4.04 -22.52
C ALA A 272 -21.86 5.39 -22.70
N ASP A 273 -22.29 5.67 -23.92
CA ASP A 273 -23.09 6.85 -24.26
C ASP A 273 -24.35 6.48 -25.05
N ASP A 274 -25.19 7.48 -25.30
CA ASP A 274 -26.37 7.36 -26.17
C ASP A 274 -26.06 7.94 -27.55
N ALA A 275 -26.25 7.13 -28.58
CA ALA A 275 -26.17 7.56 -29.98
C ALA A 275 -27.54 7.45 -30.63
N HIS A 276 -28.38 8.47 -30.44
CA HIS A 276 -29.74 8.56 -31.00
C HIS A 276 -30.67 7.44 -30.53
N GLY A 277 -30.67 7.14 -29.23
CA GLY A 277 -31.51 6.09 -28.63
C GLY A 277 -30.93 4.68 -28.74
N ILE A 278 -29.68 4.55 -29.22
CA ILE A 278 -28.95 3.28 -29.28
C ILE A 278 -27.81 3.35 -28.25
N PRO A 279 -27.76 2.43 -27.26
CA PRO A 279 -26.61 2.31 -26.37
C PRO A 279 -25.35 2.03 -27.17
N ARG A 280 -24.35 2.89 -27.03
CA ARG A 280 -23.03 2.69 -27.63
C ARG A 280 -21.98 2.55 -26.53
N LEU A 281 -21.16 1.52 -26.66
CA LEU A 281 -20.05 1.21 -25.79
C LEU A 281 -18.74 1.34 -26.59
N THR A 282 -17.91 2.32 -26.23
CA THR A 282 -16.62 2.56 -26.87
C THR A 282 -15.49 2.23 -25.90
N ALA A 283 -14.63 1.29 -26.27
CA ALA A 283 -13.38 1.05 -25.59
C ALA A 283 -12.36 2.15 -25.96
N VAL A 284 -11.81 2.81 -24.96
CA VAL A 284 -10.72 3.78 -25.13
C VAL A 284 -9.41 3.03 -24.99
N VAL A 285 -8.67 2.89 -26.09
CA VAL A 285 -7.47 2.06 -26.15
C VAL A 285 -6.23 2.92 -26.36
N ARG A 286 -5.36 2.98 -25.36
CA ARG A 286 -4.07 3.67 -25.47
C ARG A 286 -3.07 2.79 -26.21
N ILE A 287 -2.48 3.33 -27.28
CA ILE A 287 -1.40 2.67 -28.02
C ILE A 287 -0.06 3.19 -27.50
N THR A 288 0.73 2.30 -26.92
CA THR A 288 1.95 2.65 -26.17
C THR A 288 3.22 2.57 -26.99
N ALA A 289 3.22 1.78 -28.07
CA ALA A 289 4.28 1.70 -29.05
C ALA A 289 3.68 1.44 -30.43
N TRP A 290 4.26 2.07 -31.44
CA TRP A 290 3.84 1.96 -32.83
C TRP A 290 4.98 2.37 -33.76
N SER A 291 4.86 2.04 -35.05
CA SER A 291 5.79 2.45 -36.09
C SER A 291 5.07 2.83 -37.38
N GLY A 292 5.76 3.54 -38.27
CA GLY A 292 5.21 4.02 -39.54
C GLY A 292 5.05 5.54 -39.57
N THR A 293 4.37 6.03 -40.60
CA THR A 293 4.02 7.44 -40.77
C THR A 293 2.53 7.51 -41.06
N PRO A 294 1.77 8.41 -40.41
CA PRO A 294 0.34 8.53 -40.69
C PRO A 294 0.10 8.77 -42.16
N ALA A 295 -0.75 7.93 -42.76
CA ALA A 295 -1.14 8.02 -44.15
C ALA A 295 -2.63 7.71 -44.27
N VAL A 296 -3.32 8.45 -45.13
CA VAL A 296 -4.72 8.14 -45.45
C VAL A 296 -4.76 6.85 -46.26
N ARG A 297 -5.34 5.81 -45.68
CA ARG A 297 -5.52 4.51 -46.33
C ARG A 297 -6.93 4.31 -46.87
N GLU A 298 -7.91 4.94 -46.22
CA GLU A 298 -9.33 4.91 -46.57
C GLU A 298 -9.82 6.33 -46.88
N PRO A 299 -9.52 6.86 -48.07
CA PRO A 299 -9.80 8.25 -48.44
C PRO A 299 -11.29 8.61 -48.48
N GLU A 300 -12.17 7.61 -48.55
CA GLU A 300 -13.61 7.74 -48.46
C GLU A 300 -14.12 7.98 -47.02
N LEU A 301 -13.30 7.69 -46.00
CA LEU A 301 -13.63 7.90 -44.59
C LEU A 301 -12.83 9.06 -43.99
N ILE A 302 -11.54 9.19 -44.30
CA ILE A 302 -10.64 10.21 -43.74
C ILE A 302 -9.95 10.99 -44.86
N HIS A 303 -9.99 12.32 -44.82
CA HIS A 303 -9.33 13.17 -45.82
C HIS A 303 -7.86 13.46 -45.50
N ARG A 304 -7.50 13.54 -44.21
CA ARG A 304 -6.13 13.80 -43.74
C ARG A 304 -5.97 13.40 -42.29
N TRP A 305 -4.72 13.10 -41.92
CA TRP A 305 -4.29 12.86 -40.54
C TRP A 305 -3.33 13.97 -40.09
N GLU A 306 -3.51 14.48 -38.87
CA GLU A 306 -2.71 15.55 -38.30
C GLU A 306 -2.33 15.25 -36.85
N TRP A 307 -1.13 15.71 -36.46
CA TRP A 307 -0.66 15.68 -35.07
C TRP A 307 -1.01 17.00 -34.40
N HIS A 308 -1.78 16.95 -33.32
CA HIS A 308 -2.23 18.12 -32.59
C HIS A 308 -1.61 18.18 -31.19
N ASP A 309 -1.08 19.34 -30.83
CA ASP A 309 -0.70 19.62 -29.45
C ASP A 309 -1.94 19.60 -28.55
N LEU A 310 -1.82 18.97 -27.38
CA LEU A 310 -2.95 18.80 -26.45
C LEU A 310 -3.54 20.16 -26.03
N ALA A 311 -2.69 21.18 -25.88
CA ALA A 311 -3.10 22.53 -25.51
C ALA A 311 -4.00 23.22 -26.55
N ASP A 312 -3.93 22.80 -27.82
CA ASP A 312 -4.69 23.39 -28.91
C ASP A 312 -6.04 22.69 -29.13
N LEU A 313 -6.25 21.51 -28.53
CA LEU A 313 -7.48 20.72 -28.67
C LEU A 313 -8.77 21.49 -28.30
N PRO A 314 -8.81 22.33 -27.25
CA PRO A 314 -9.99 23.14 -26.94
C PRO A 314 -10.33 24.19 -28.02
N THR A 315 -9.37 24.52 -28.88
CA THR A 315 -9.50 25.52 -29.95
C THR A 315 -9.42 24.93 -31.36
N LEU A 316 -9.61 23.60 -31.50
CA LEU A 316 -9.57 22.92 -32.80
C LEU A 316 -10.54 23.53 -33.81
N PRO A 317 -10.13 23.70 -35.08
CA PRO A 317 -11.02 24.13 -36.14
C PRO A 317 -11.95 22.98 -36.53
N GLY A 318 -13.22 23.07 -36.12
CA GLY A 318 -14.27 22.11 -36.47
C GLY A 318 -14.68 21.17 -35.32
N PRO A 319 -15.79 20.42 -35.48
CA PRO A 319 -16.33 19.57 -34.42
C PRO A 319 -15.50 18.28 -34.21
N LEU A 320 -15.40 17.83 -32.97
CA LEU A 320 -14.88 16.50 -32.60
C LEU A 320 -16.02 15.48 -32.57
N PHE A 321 -15.76 14.27 -33.07
CA PHE A 321 -16.69 13.15 -32.91
C PHE A 321 -16.83 12.78 -31.43
N THR A 322 -18.08 12.59 -30.95
CA THR A 322 -18.38 12.43 -29.52
C THR A 322 -17.57 11.32 -28.82
N PRO A 323 -17.42 10.11 -29.39
CA PRO A 323 -16.51 9.09 -28.84
C PRO A 323 -15.06 9.54 -28.74
N ALA A 324 -14.53 10.26 -29.74
CA ALA A 324 -13.17 10.78 -29.70
C ALA A 324 -13.01 11.84 -28.60
N ALA A 325 -14.00 12.71 -28.40
CA ALA A 325 -13.99 13.68 -27.30
C ALA A 325 -14.03 12.99 -25.92
N HIS A 326 -14.80 11.91 -25.78
CA HIS A 326 -14.80 11.11 -24.56
C HIS A 326 -13.51 10.32 -24.34
N ALA A 327 -12.88 9.83 -25.41
CA ALA A 327 -11.56 9.19 -25.35
C ALA A 327 -10.48 10.18 -24.89
N ILE A 328 -10.48 11.40 -25.44
CA ILE A 328 -9.59 12.50 -24.98
C ILE A 328 -9.82 12.76 -23.49
N ASN A 329 -11.06 12.94 -23.05
CA ASN A 329 -11.36 13.19 -21.63
C ASN A 329 -11.23 11.94 -20.73
N THR A 330 -10.90 10.77 -21.29
CA THR A 330 -10.54 9.57 -20.53
C THR A 330 -9.03 9.51 -20.29
N VAL A 331 -8.23 9.94 -21.26
CA VAL A 331 -6.75 9.94 -21.18
C VAL A 331 -6.25 11.22 -20.51
N TRP A 332 -6.90 12.35 -20.79
CA TRP A 332 -6.60 13.68 -20.25
C TRP A 332 -7.88 14.32 -19.69
N PRO A 333 -8.30 13.94 -18.47
CA PRO A 333 -9.50 14.48 -17.84
C PRO A 333 -9.49 16.01 -17.72
N GLY A 334 -10.60 16.65 -18.04
CA GLY A 334 -10.78 18.11 -17.93
C GLY A 334 -10.24 18.94 -19.09
N LEU A 335 -9.60 18.32 -20.09
CA LEU A 335 -9.06 19.05 -21.25
C LEU A 335 -10.15 19.69 -22.13
N LEU A 336 -11.26 18.98 -22.33
CA LEU A 336 -12.39 19.47 -23.14
C LEU A 336 -13.58 19.80 -22.21
N PRO A 337 -14.00 21.07 -22.10
CA PRO A 337 -15.17 21.43 -21.30
C PRO A 337 -16.48 21.08 -22.00
N GLY A 338 -17.55 20.83 -21.23
CA GLY A 338 -18.92 20.78 -21.75
C GLY A 338 -19.27 19.55 -22.61
N LEU A 339 -18.60 18.40 -22.40
CA LEU A 339 -18.91 17.17 -23.13
C LEU A 339 -20.32 16.63 -22.80
N PRO A 340 -20.97 15.91 -23.74
CA PRO A 340 -22.21 15.19 -23.47
C PRO A 340 -22.08 14.21 -22.28
N PRO A 341 -23.19 13.85 -21.61
CA PRO A 341 -23.13 12.86 -20.54
C PRO A 341 -22.78 11.46 -21.09
N ALA A 342 -21.86 10.77 -20.42
CA ALA A 342 -21.51 9.39 -20.68
C ALA A 342 -21.14 8.67 -19.37
N HIS A 343 -21.47 7.39 -19.27
CA HIS A 343 -21.03 6.53 -18.17
C HIS A 343 -19.66 5.94 -18.49
N ARG A 344 -18.74 5.99 -17.53
CA ARG A 344 -17.38 5.48 -17.71
C ARG A 344 -17.16 4.32 -16.77
N TYR A 345 -16.73 3.21 -17.34
CA TYR A 345 -16.33 2.02 -16.61
C TYR A 345 -14.81 1.92 -16.74
N PRO A 346 -14.05 2.48 -15.80
CA PRO A 346 -12.59 2.37 -15.82
C PRO A 346 -12.22 0.90 -15.78
N HIS A 347 -11.33 0.48 -16.68
CA HIS A 347 -10.84 -0.88 -16.64
C HIS A 347 -9.80 -0.96 -15.54
N ALA A 348 -10.15 -1.64 -14.44
CA ALA A 348 -9.25 -1.87 -13.31
C ALA A 348 -8.15 -2.86 -13.69
N THR A 349 -7.23 -2.42 -14.54
CA THR A 349 -5.89 -2.99 -14.56
C THR A 349 -5.18 -2.51 -13.30
N SER A 350 -4.44 -3.39 -12.62
CA SER A 350 -3.27 -2.96 -11.83
C SER A 350 -2.59 -1.81 -12.59
N PRO A 351 -2.24 -0.70 -11.93
CA PRO A 351 -1.83 0.53 -12.61
C PRO A 351 -0.86 0.16 -13.74
N ALA A 352 -1.18 0.63 -14.94
CA ALA A 352 -0.51 0.22 -16.15
C ALA A 352 1.00 0.24 -15.92
N ALA A 353 1.68 -0.83 -16.32
CA ALA A 353 3.13 -0.76 -16.50
C ALA A 353 3.40 0.50 -17.32
N VAL A 354 4.33 1.35 -16.86
CA VAL A 354 4.78 2.49 -17.66
C VAL A 354 5.15 1.94 -19.04
N PRO A 355 4.55 2.45 -20.13
CA PRO A 355 4.88 2.06 -21.50
C PRO A 355 6.38 1.82 -21.71
N GLY A 356 6.78 0.59 -22.04
CA GLY A 356 8.19 0.23 -22.25
C GLY A 356 9.06 0.06 -21.00
N GLU A 357 8.48 -0.12 -19.80
CA GLU A 357 9.25 -0.44 -18.58
C GLU A 357 9.97 -1.80 -18.72
N PRO A 358 11.31 -1.84 -18.64
CA PRO A 358 12.05 -3.10 -18.70
C PRO A 358 11.67 -4.02 -17.52
N PRO A 359 11.52 -5.35 -17.72
CA PRO A 359 11.27 -6.29 -16.61
C PRO A 359 12.30 -6.18 -15.46
N ALA A 360 13.54 -5.78 -15.77
CA ALA A 360 14.58 -5.51 -14.79
C ALA A 360 14.22 -4.33 -13.86
N ALA A 361 13.67 -3.24 -14.41
CA ALA A 361 13.25 -2.08 -13.64
C ALA A 361 12.13 -2.43 -12.65
N ARG A 362 11.16 -3.26 -13.08
CA ARG A 362 10.09 -3.75 -12.19
C ARG A 362 10.65 -4.59 -11.03
N ARG A 363 11.55 -5.53 -11.32
CA ARG A 363 12.18 -6.36 -10.27
C ARG A 363 12.98 -5.53 -9.28
N LEU A 364 13.72 -4.54 -9.76
CA LEU A 364 14.50 -3.64 -8.91
C LEU A 364 13.60 -2.74 -8.06
N ARG A 365 12.49 -2.23 -8.60
CA ARG A 365 11.48 -1.46 -7.84
C ARG A 365 10.91 -2.28 -6.68
N GLN A 366 10.47 -3.51 -6.95
CA GLN A 366 9.91 -4.38 -5.92
C GLN A 366 10.94 -4.69 -4.84
N ARG A 367 12.17 -5.02 -5.24
CA ARG A 367 13.26 -5.33 -4.30
C ARG A 367 13.65 -4.13 -3.44
N LEU A 368 13.70 -2.93 -4.01
CA LEU A 368 13.94 -1.70 -3.25
C LEU A 368 12.82 -1.47 -2.22
N ALA A 369 11.56 -1.65 -2.62
CA ALA A 369 10.44 -1.52 -1.69
C ALA A 369 10.52 -2.55 -0.55
N ASP A 370 10.85 -3.81 -0.85
CA ASP A 370 11.05 -4.86 0.17
C ASP A 370 12.17 -4.47 1.15
N GLN A 371 13.34 -4.06 0.64
CA GLN A 371 14.49 -3.64 1.44
C GLN A 371 14.18 -2.45 2.36
N LEU A 372 13.37 -1.49 1.91
CA LEU A 372 13.00 -0.34 2.72
C LEU A 372 11.95 -0.70 3.79
N LEU A 373 11.03 -1.61 3.49
CA LEU A 373 10.01 -2.08 4.43
C LEU A 373 10.56 -3.01 5.52
N GLU A 374 11.68 -3.70 5.25
CA GLU A 374 12.42 -4.46 6.27
C GLU A 374 13.08 -3.55 7.31
N LYS A 375 13.35 -2.28 6.98
CA LYS A 375 13.92 -1.33 7.93
C LYS A 375 12.81 -0.88 8.90
N GLU A 376 13.03 -1.08 10.20
CA GLU A 376 11.99 -0.95 11.23
C GLU A 376 11.28 0.40 11.30
N PHE A 377 11.88 1.46 10.74
CA PHE A 377 11.37 2.83 10.75
C PHE A 377 10.36 3.15 9.63
N ILE A 378 10.10 2.26 8.66
CA ILE A 378 9.11 2.46 7.59
C ILE A 378 8.08 1.32 7.62
N ARG A 379 6.99 1.49 8.38
CA ARG A 379 5.92 0.48 8.50
C ARG A 379 4.58 0.87 7.86
N SER A 380 4.54 1.91 7.02
CA SER A 380 3.30 2.36 6.38
C SER A 380 2.96 1.53 5.13
N PRO A 381 1.80 0.83 5.08
CA PRO A 381 1.35 0.12 3.89
C PRO A 381 1.15 1.05 2.68
N ALA A 382 0.74 2.30 2.91
CA ALA A 382 0.56 3.29 1.85
C ALA A 382 1.88 3.65 1.17
N ILE A 383 2.94 3.88 1.96
CA ILE A 383 4.29 4.17 1.43
C ILE A 383 4.85 2.96 0.69
N GLY A 384 4.70 1.76 1.26
CA GLY A 384 5.09 0.53 0.59
C GLY A 384 4.39 0.35 -0.76
N SER A 385 3.09 0.65 -0.83
CA SER A 385 2.32 0.58 -2.08
C SER A 385 2.80 1.63 -3.10
N ALA A 386 3.00 2.88 -2.68
CA ALA A 386 3.52 3.94 -3.54
C ALA A 386 4.90 3.58 -4.12
N LEU A 387 5.83 3.10 -3.29
CA LEU A 387 7.17 2.67 -3.75
C LEU A 387 7.12 1.54 -4.78
N ARG A 388 6.12 0.65 -4.69
CA ARG A 388 5.93 -0.47 -5.63
C ARG A 388 5.29 -0.05 -6.95
N VAL A 389 4.65 1.11 -7.01
CA VAL A 389 3.98 1.65 -8.20
C VAL A 389 4.89 2.65 -8.92
N VAL A 390 5.40 3.67 -8.21
CA VAL A 390 6.09 4.80 -8.85
C VAL A 390 7.40 4.36 -9.53
N PRO A 391 7.56 4.58 -10.84
CA PRO A 391 8.72 4.14 -11.61
C PRO A 391 9.95 5.05 -11.42
N ARG A 392 10.67 4.93 -10.31
CA ARG A 392 11.82 5.79 -9.97
C ARG A 392 12.81 6.04 -11.12
N HIS A 393 13.12 5.01 -11.90
CA HIS A 393 14.02 5.10 -13.07
C HIS A 393 13.58 6.12 -14.14
N ARG A 394 12.29 6.45 -14.26
CA ARG A 394 11.79 7.45 -15.22
C ARG A 394 12.19 8.87 -14.86
N PHE A 395 12.37 9.14 -13.57
CA PHE A 395 12.84 10.43 -13.07
C PHE A 395 14.38 10.56 -13.14
N LEU A 396 15.06 9.46 -13.50
CA LEU A 396 16.51 9.32 -13.56
C LEU A 396 16.98 8.67 -14.89
N PRO A 397 16.54 9.15 -16.06
CA PRO A 397 16.87 8.50 -17.34
C PRO A 397 18.37 8.52 -17.66
N GLU A 398 19.12 9.46 -17.08
CA GLU A 398 20.59 9.53 -17.20
C GLU A 398 21.35 8.50 -16.35
N ALA A 399 20.67 7.76 -15.46
CA ALA A 399 21.30 6.79 -14.58
C ALA A 399 21.06 5.35 -15.04
N PRO A 400 22.04 4.43 -14.89
CA PRO A 400 21.78 3.00 -15.00
C PRO A 400 20.67 2.54 -14.04
N LEU A 401 19.88 1.55 -14.43
CA LEU A 401 18.74 1.06 -13.63
C LEU A 401 19.14 0.66 -12.21
N GLU A 402 20.28 -0.01 -12.06
CA GLU A 402 20.79 -0.45 -10.77
C GLU A 402 21.10 0.74 -9.86
N LYS A 403 21.62 1.83 -10.43
CA LYS A 403 21.89 3.08 -9.70
C LYS A 403 20.60 3.81 -9.37
N ALA A 404 19.63 3.83 -10.29
CA ALA A 404 18.33 4.46 -10.06
C ALA A 404 17.55 3.80 -8.90
N TYR A 405 17.72 2.48 -8.70
CA TYR A 405 17.10 1.71 -7.62
C TYR A 405 18.04 1.35 -6.47
N ALA A 406 19.26 1.89 -6.45
CA ALA A 406 20.12 1.82 -5.27
C ALA A 406 19.54 2.69 -4.16
N ASP A 407 19.79 2.32 -2.90
CA ASP A 407 19.39 3.12 -1.74
C ASP A 407 20.35 4.31 -1.50
N ASP A 408 20.55 5.11 -2.56
CA ASP A 408 21.46 6.25 -2.61
C ASP A 408 20.86 7.38 -3.46
N SER A 409 21.38 8.58 -3.26
CA SER A 409 21.01 9.77 -4.02
C SER A 409 21.62 9.77 -5.42
N VAL A 410 20.92 10.37 -6.38
CA VAL A 410 21.43 10.54 -7.76
C VAL A 410 21.38 12.01 -8.13
N VAL A 411 22.56 12.60 -8.36
CA VAL A 411 22.71 14.00 -8.79
C VAL A 411 22.21 14.16 -10.22
N THR A 412 21.26 15.06 -10.44
CA THR A 412 20.62 15.33 -11.74
C THR A 412 21.07 16.65 -12.36
N LYS A 413 21.61 17.58 -11.57
CA LYS A 413 22.17 18.85 -12.05
C LYS A 413 23.38 19.28 -11.23
N ARG A 414 24.38 19.85 -11.91
CA ARG A 414 25.56 20.48 -11.30
C ARG A 414 25.72 21.91 -11.82
N ASP A 415 26.42 22.75 -11.05
CA ASP A 415 26.90 24.05 -11.52
C ASP A 415 28.21 23.92 -12.32
N ASP A 416 28.70 25.04 -12.85
CA ASP A 416 29.94 25.11 -13.65
C ASP A 416 31.20 24.69 -12.87
N THR A 417 31.13 24.69 -11.53
CA THR A 417 32.22 24.24 -10.65
C THR A 417 32.12 22.75 -10.31
N GLY A 418 31.11 22.05 -10.85
CA GLY A 418 30.83 20.65 -10.60
C GLY A 418 30.05 20.38 -9.31
N ARG A 419 29.58 21.39 -8.58
CA ARG A 419 28.81 21.19 -7.33
C ARG A 419 27.38 20.76 -7.65
N PRO A 420 26.82 19.78 -6.92
CA PRO A 420 25.42 19.38 -7.09
C PRO A 420 24.45 20.54 -6.80
N LEU A 421 23.56 20.82 -7.75
CA LEU A 421 22.46 21.79 -7.59
C LEU A 421 21.11 21.09 -7.38
N SER A 422 20.95 19.87 -7.92
CA SER A 422 19.74 19.07 -7.81
C SER A 422 20.10 17.59 -7.77
N SER A 423 19.34 16.82 -7.00
CA SER A 423 19.42 15.35 -6.97
C SER A 423 18.06 14.75 -6.66
N VAL A 424 17.81 13.54 -7.15
CA VAL A 424 16.76 12.70 -6.56
C VAL A 424 17.33 12.07 -5.30
N SER A 425 16.72 12.37 -4.15
CA SER A 425 17.18 11.93 -2.83
C SER A 425 17.16 10.41 -2.69
N ALA A 426 17.95 9.88 -1.74
CA ALA A 426 17.98 8.46 -1.47
C ALA A 426 16.58 7.92 -1.10
N PRO A 427 16.18 6.73 -1.60
CA PRO A 427 14.87 6.13 -1.33
C PRO A 427 14.52 6.04 0.17
N TRP A 428 15.45 5.61 1.02
CA TRP A 428 15.20 5.51 2.48
C TRP A 428 14.80 6.84 3.09
N LEU A 429 15.41 7.94 2.65
CA LEU A 429 15.19 9.27 3.21
C LEU A 429 13.85 9.83 2.74
N GLN A 430 13.47 9.61 1.47
CA GLN A 430 12.14 9.99 0.98
C GLN A 430 11.04 9.21 1.68
N ALA A 431 11.20 7.89 1.84
CA ALA A 431 10.25 7.06 2.56
C ALA A 431 10.10 7.48 4.04
N LEU A 432 11.21 7.82 4.71
CA LEU A 432 11.22 8.38 6.07
C LEU A 432 10.46 9.71 6.12
N MET A 433 10.75 10.66 5.22
CA MET A 433 10.09 11.97 5.22
C MET A 433 8.60 11.87 4.90
N LEU A 434 8.19 10.96 4.01
CA LEU A 434 6.78 10.69 3.72
C LEU A 434 6.06 10.05 4.92
N HIS A 435 6.75 9.19 5.67
CA HIS A 435 6.22 8.59 6.91
C HIS A 435 5.98 9.65 7.96
N GLU A 436 6.99 10.48 8.21
CA GLU A 436 6.94 11.58 9.17
C GLU A 436 5.88 12.62 8.81
N ALA A 437 5.70 12.91 7.52
CA ALA A 437 4.68 13.83 7.02
C ALA A 437 3.24 13.38 7.33
N GLY A 438 3.02 12.11 7.66
CA GLY A 438 1.70 11.61 8.01
C GLY A 438 0.66 11.74 6.89
N LEU A 439 1.11 11.68 5.62
CA LEU A 439 0.21 11.79 4.47
C LEU A 439 -0.81 10.66 4.45
N ALA A 440 -2.06 11.01 4.14
CA ALA A 440 -3.18 10.09 4.04
C ALA A 440 -4.04 10.38 2.80
N PRO A 441 -4.90 9.43 2.38
CA PRO A 441 -5.83 9.67 1.29
C PRO A 441 -6.71 10.91 1.54
N GLY A 442 -6.87 11.76 0.52
CA GLY A 442 -7.61 13.02 0.59
C GLY A 442 -6.79 14.23 1.04
N HIS A 443 -5.56 14.04 1.54
CA HIS A 443 -4.72 15.16 1.98
C HIS A 443 -4.24 16.03 0.80
N HIS A 444 -4.07 17.31 1.08
CA HIS A 444 -3.45 18.28 0.19
C HIS A 444 -2.02 18.55 0.65
N ALA A 445 -1.05 18.31 -0.23
CA ALA A 445 0.35 18.36 0.12
C ALA A 445 1.15 19.32 -0.77
N LEU A 446 2.13 19.98 -0.17
CA LEU A 446 3.11 20.83 -0.85
C LEU A 446 4.50 20.20 -0.75
N GLU A 447 5.20 20.13 -1.88
CA GLU A 447 6.63 19.87 -1.94
C GLU A 447 7.39 21.16 -2.30
N ILE A 448 8.50 21.42 -1.61
CA ILE A 448 9.42 22.53 -1.89
C ILE A 448 10.80 21.97 -2.25
N GLY A 449 11.24 22.22 -3.48
CA GLY A 449 12.33 21.50 -4.13
C GLY A 449 11.76 20.32 -4.91
N SER A 450 11.82 20.38 -6.24
CA SER A 450 11.16 19.37 -7.07
C SER A 450 12.16 18.40 -7.69
N GLY A 451 11.71 17.16 -7.88
CA GLY A 451 12.37 16.17 -8.74
C GLY A 451 11.37 15.28 -9.48
N GLY A 452 10.07 15.58 -9.36
CA GLY A 452 8.96 14.75 -9.83
C GLY A 452 8.74 13.46 -9.03
N TYR A 453 9.81 12.71 -8.71
CA TYR A 453 9.66 11.38 -8.11
C TYR A 453 8.95 11.39 -6.74
N ASN A 454 9.34 12.31 -5.85
CA ASN A 454 8.72 12.42 -4.54
C ASN A 454 7.26 12.89 -4.65
N ALA A 455 6.98 13.87 -5.51
CA ALA A 455 5.62 14.32 -5.78
C ALA A 455 4.72 13.20 -6.33
N ALA A 456 5.25 12.30 -7.16
CA ALA A 456 4.54 11.11 -7.62
C ALA A 456 4.24 10.13 -6.47
N LEU A 457 5.20 9.92 -5.54
CA LEU A 457 4.95 9.12 -4.33
C LEU A 457 3.87 9.76 -3.44
N MET A 458 3.90 11.09 -3.28
CA MET A 458 2.86 11.82 -2.55
C MET A 458 1.49 11.68 -3.23
N ALA A 459 1.44 11.69 -4.56
CA ALA A 459 0.19 11.54 -5.32
C ALA A 459 -0.43 10.15 -5.14
N GLU A 460 0.39 9.09 -5.13
CA GLU A 460 -0.09 7.73 -4.81
C GLU A 460 -0.67 7.62 -3.39
N ILE A 461 -0.06 8.30 -2.41
CA ILE A 461 -0.51 8.24 -1.01
C ILE A 461 -1.79 9.06 -0.78
N THR A 462 -1.84 10.26 -1.36
CA THR A 462 -2.99 11.18 -1.23
C THR A 462 -4.18 10.75 -2.08
N GLY A 463 -3.93 10.02 -3.17
CA GLY A 463 -4.97 9.47 -4.04
C GLY A 463 -5.81 10.54 -4.76
N PRO A 464 -6.86 10.13 -5.48
CA PRO A 464 -7.59 11.01 -6.40
C PRO A 464 -8.46 12.09 -5.72
N SER A 465 -8.64 12.00 -4.39
CA SER A 465 -9.37 13.00 -3.61
C SER A 465 -8.46 14.03 -2.96
N GLY A 466 -7.15 13.80 -2.95
CA GLY A 466 -6.15 14.75 -2.47
C GLY A 466 -5.56 15.58 -3.60
N SER A 467 -4.53 16.36 -3.29
CA SER A 467 -3.79 17.10 -4.32
C SER A 467 -2.33 17.30 -3.94
N VAL A 468 -1.43 17.23 -4.92
CA VAL A 468 -0.01 17.52 -4.71
C VAL A 468 0.40 18.74 -5.53
N THR A 469 1.00 19.72 -4.86
CA THR A 469 1.70 20.84 -5.51
C THR A 469 3.19 20.71 -5.23
N THR A 470 4.04 20.83 -6.25
CA THR A 470 5.51 20.77 -6.12
C THR A 470 6.12 22.03 -6.73
N VAL A 471 7.01 22.69 -6.00
CA VAL A 471 7.59 23.99 -6.35
C VAL A 471 9.10 23.86 -6.51
N ASP A 472 9.66 24.42 -7.57
CA ASP A 472 11.10 24.62 -7.69
C ASP A 472 11.42 25.96 -8.37
N ILE A 473 12.55 26.57 -7.99
CA ILE A 473 12.99 27.87 -8.52
C ILE A 473 13.60 27.74 -9.92
N ASP A 474 14.07 26.55 -10.28
CA ASP A 474 14.82 26.32 -11.49
C ASP A 474 13.90 25.85 -12.64
N PRO A 475 13.83 26.59 -13.76
CA PRO A 475 13.00 26.21 -14.91
C PRO A 475 13.43 24.86 -15.53
N TYR A 476 14.71 24.48 -15.43
CA TYR A 476 15.17 23.17 -15.88
C TYR A 476 14.61 22.05 -15.01
N VAL A 477 14.60 22.23 -13.69
CA VAL A 477 14.12 21.24 -12.73
C VAL A 477 12.60 21.07 -12.87
N THR A 478 11.85 22.17 -12.90
CA THR A 478 10.39 22.12 -13.11
C THR A 478 10.01 21.55 -14.48
N GLY A 479 10.76 21.88 -15.54
CA GLY A 479 10.56 21.29 -16.86
C GLY A 479 10.78 19.77 -16.87
N ARG A 480 11.85 19.28 -16.21
CA ARG A 480 12.10 17.85 -16.01
C ARG A 480 11.00 17.18 -15.19
N ALA A 481 10.63 17.78 -14.06
CA ALA A 481 9.62 17.25 -13.16
C ALA A 481 8.30 17.07 -13.90
N ARG A 482 7.82 18.10 -14.61
CA ARG A 482 6.58 18.03 -15.41
C ARG A 482 6.65 16.93 -16.45
N ARG A 483 7.71 16.92 -17.28
CA ARG A 483 7.92 15.89 -18.30
C ARG A 483 7.88 14.48 -17.71
N PHE A 484 8.62 14.20 -16.63
CA PHE A 484 8.70 12.85 -16.08
C PHE A 484 7.48 12.44 -15.26
N LEU A 485 6.79 13.39 -14.63
CA LEU A 485 5.49 13.17 -14.05
C LEU A 485 4.48 12.77 -15.13
N ASP A 486 4.45 13.50 -16.26
CA ASP A 486 3.60 13.16 -17.40
C ASP A 486 3.96 11.80 -18.01
N GLU A 487 5.25 11.52 -18.25
CA GLU A 487 5.71 10.22 -18.75
C GLU A 487 5.38 9.06 -17.79
N ALA A 488 5.28 9.33 -16.48
CA ALA A 488 4.95 8.36 -15.45
C ALA A 488 3.43 8.29 -15.13
N GLY A 489 2.59 9.12 -15.77
CA GLY A 489 1.13 9.11 -15.61
C GLY A 489 0.57 9.98 -14.49
N TYR A 490 1.37 10.88 -13.91
CA TYR A 490 0.99 11.76 -12.80
C TYR A 490 0.63 13.17 -13.28
N HIS A 491 -0.42 13.27 -14.10
CA HIS A 491 -0.86 14.54 -14.71
C HIS A 491 -1.50 15.52 -13.72
N ASP A 492 -2.04 15.01 -12.61
CA ASP A 492 -2.73 15.82 -11.60
C ASP A 492 -1.76 16.49 -10.61
N VAL A 493 -0.47 16.15 -10.65
CA VAL A 493 0.55 16.82 -9.84
C VAL A 493 0.84 18.21 -10.39
N ARG A 494 0.56 19.23 -9.59
CA ARG A 494 0.81 20.62 -9.99
C ARG A 494 2.27 20.99 -9.80
N VAL A 495 3.00 21.11 -10.91
CA VAL A 495 4.38 21.63 -10.91
C VAL A 495 4.37 23.15 -11.07
N VAL A 496 4.99 23.87 -10.13
CA VAL A 496 5.06 25.34 -10.10
C VAL A 496 6.51 25.80 -10.20
N LEU A 497 6.78 26.72 -11.13
CA LEU A 497 8.05 27.44 -11.18
C LEU A 497 7.95 28.65 -10.25
N GLY A 498 8.73 28.65 -9.18
CA GLY A 498 8.68 29.70 -8.16
C GLY A 498 9.73 29.54 -7.08
N ASP A 499 10.02 30.64 -6.37
CA ASP A 499 10.90 30.58 -5.22
C ASP A 499 10.19 29.88 -4.05
N GLY A 500 10.75 28.75 -3.61
CA GLY A 500 10.24 27.96 -2.50
C GLY A 500 10.12 28.72 -1.18
N GLU A 501 10.84 29.85 -1.00
CA GLU A 501 10.65 30.70 0.19
C GLU A 501 9.22 31.26 0.28
N GLN A 502 8.50 31.35 -0.84
CA GLN A 502 7.11 31.83 -0.91
C GLN A 502 6.07 30.70 -0.81
N GLY A 503 6.49 29.44 -0.70
CA GLY A 503 5.59 28.29 -0.79
C GLY A 503 4.93 28.19 -2.18
N ALA A 504 3.61 28.02 -2.23
CA ALA A 504 2.84 27.92 -3.47
C ALA A 504 1.67 28.92 -3.49
N PRO A 505 1.94 30.23 -3.57
CA PRO A 505 0.90 31.25 -3.57
C PRO A 505 -0.06 31.04 -4.75
N GLY A 506 -1.36 31.16 -4.51
CA GLY A 506 -2.41 30.90 -5.51
C GLY A 506 -2.78 29.43 -5.72
N HIS A 507 -2.10 28.50 -5.02
CA HIS A 507 -2.38 27.05 -5.09
C HIS A 507 -2.66 26.42 -3.73
N VAL A 508 -2.86 27.26 -2.71
CA VAL A 508 -3.15 26.84 -1.34
C VAL A 508 -4.61 26.35 -1.26
N PRO A 509 -4.87 25.14 -0.76
CA PRO A 509 -6.22 24.64 -0.53
C PRO A 509 -6.99 25.47 0.51
N ALA A 510 -8.31 25.31 0.52
CA ALA A 510 -9.14 25.87 1.58
C ALA A 510 -8.80 25.19 2.92
N GLY A 511 -8.16 25.93 3.83
CA GLY A 511 -7.69 25.41 5.12
C GLY A 511 -6.17 25.21 5.22
N GLY A 512 -5.44 25.34 4.11
CA GLY A 512 -3.99 25.12 4.05
C GLY A 512 -3.62 23.72 3.56
N PHE A 513 -2.32 23.43 3.52
CA PHE A 513 -1.78 22.10 3.22
C PHE A 513 -1.73 21.25 4.49
N ASP A 514 -2.18 20.00 4.41
CA ASP A 514 -2.07 19.02 5.49
C ASP A 514 -0.60 18.64 5.75
N ALA A 515 0.22 18.67 4.70
CA ALA A 515 1.66 18.49 4.83
C ALA A 515 2.46 19.38 3.88
N ILE A 516 3.58 19.89 4.37
CA ILE A 516 4.62 20.55 3.56
C ILE A 516 5.90 19.74 3.72
N ILE A 517 6.48 19.26 2.61
CA ILE A 517 7.74 18.52 2.58
C ILE A 517 8.77 19.35 1.82
N VAL A 518 9.85 19.73 2.49
CA VAL A 518 10.94 20.49 1.89
C VAL A 518 12.06 19.51 1.55
N THR A 519 12.51 19.46 0.31
CA THR A 519 13.55 18.51 -0.16
C THR A 519 14.86 19.23 -0.53
N VAL A 520 15.09 20.38 0.11
CA VAL A 520 16.34 21.16 0.07
C VAL A 520 16.73 21.52 1.50
N GLU A 521 18.02 21.75 1.72
CA GLU A 521 18.50 22.17 3.04
C GLU A 521 18.10 23.63 3.32
N ALA A 522 17.17 23.79 4.26
CA ALA A 522 16.56 25.05 4.64
C ALA A 522 17.36 25.71 5.77
N PRO A 523 17.88 26.94 5.58
CA PRO A 523 18.53 27.69 6.65
C PRO A 523 17.55 28.40 7.60
N ASP A 524 16.27 28.46 7.25
CA ASP A 524 15.20 29.16 7.97
C ASP A 524 13.83 28.57 7.61
N ILE A 525 12.77 29.01 8.29
CA ILE A 525 11.36 28.68 7.97
C ILE A 525 10.65 30.01 7.68
N PRO A 526 10.37 30.33 6.41
CA PRO A 526 9.72 31.60 6.05
C PRO A 526 8.24 31.64 6.49
N PRO A 527 7.65 32.86 6.63
CA PRO A 527 6.26 33.02 7.03
C PRO A 527 5.28 32.27 6.12
N ALA A 528 5.57 32.20 4.82
CA ALA A 528 4.73 31.50 3.86
C ALA A 528 4.49 30.02 4.23
N TRP A 529 5.46 29.32 4.83
CA TRP A 529 5.29 27.92 5.22
C TRP A 529 4.40 27.79 6.45
N PHE A 530 4.49 28.73 7.40
CA PHE A 530 3.56 28.80 8.53
C PHE A 530 2.13 29.10 8.08
N ASP A 531 1.98 30.09 7.20
CA ASP A 531 0.68 30.61 6.78
C ASP A 531 -0.05 29.60 5.88
N GLN A 532 0.67 28.86 5.05
CA GLN A 532 0.10 27.89 4.12
C GLN A 532 -0.11 26.49 4.71
N LEU A 533 0.46 26.19 5.88
CA LEU A 533 0.26 24.92 6.57
C LEU A 533 -1.06 24.94 7.35
N ALA A 534 -1.86 23.89 7.20
CA ALA A 534 -3.09 23.69 7.96
C ALA A 534 -2.79 23.50 9.46
N GLU A 535 -3.77 23.83 10.31
CA GLU A 535 -3.69 23.53 11.74
C GLU A 535 -3.68 22.00 11.95
N GLY A 536 -2.79 21.50 12.81
CA GLY A 536 -2.50 20.06 12.93
C GLY A 536 -1.70 19.47 11.75
N GLY A 537 -1.42 20.26 10.71
CA GLY A 537 -0.61 19.86 9.58
C GLY A 537 0.88 19.74 9.93
N ARG A 538 1.62 18.99 9.11
CA ARG A 538 3.04 18.70 9.36
C ARG A 538 3.98 19.34 8.34
N LEU A 539 5.01 20.01 8.84
CA LEU A 539 6.15 20.49 8.07
C LEU A 539 7.34 19.55 8.29
N VAL A 540 7.76 18.87 7.23
CA VAL A 540 8.95 18.01 7.24
C VAL A 540 10.03 18.69 6.42
N LEU A 541 11.16 19.04 7.05
CA LEU A 541 12.22 19.78 6.38
C LEU A 541 13.63 19.42 6.87
N PRO A 542 14.63 19.43 5.98
CA PRO A 542 16.04 19.46 6.34
C PRO A 542 16.42 20.84 6.90
N LEU A 543 16.23 21.05 8.19
CA LEU A 543 16.57 22.31 8.86
C LEU A 543 18.05 22.34 9.22
N ARG A 544 18.76 23.37 8.76
CA ARG A 544 20.13 23.64 9.20
C ARG A 544 20.10 24.38 10.54
N VAL A 545 20.81 23.83 11.53
CA VAL A 545 21.00 24.41 12.87
C VAL A 545 22.49 24.52 13.12
N ARG A 546 23.03 25.74 13.01
CA ARG A 546 24.44 26.08 13.27
C ARG A 546 25.42 25.12 12.59
N GLY A 547 25.22 24.88 11.30
CA GLY A 547 26.09 24.03 10.48
C GLY A 547 25.74 22.54 10.45
N TYR A 548 24.81 22.05 11.27
CA TYR A 548 24.28 20.69 11.19
C TYR A 548 22.92 20.66 10.51
N SER A 549 22.73 19.74 9.56
CA SER A 549 21.42 19.49 8.95
C SER A 549 20.71 18.33 9.65
N ARG A 550 19.41 18.51 9.92
CA ARG A 550 18.51 17.47 10.42
C ARG A 550 17.21 17.53 9.64
N SER A 551 16.68 16.36 9.27
CA SER A 551 15.29 16.26 8.87
C SER A 551 14.48 16.38 10.15
N VAL A 552 13.79 17.50 10.29
CA VAL A 552 12.92 17.80 11.44
C VAL A 552 11.48 17.68 10.98
N THR A 553 10.68 16.97 11.77
CA THR A 553 9.22 16.94 11.62
C THR A 553 8.64 17.92 12.62
N LEU A 554 7.87 18.89 12.15
CA LEU A 554 7.20 19.90 12.96
C LEU A 554 5.70 19.80 12.74
N GLU A 555 4.90 19.82 13.80
CA GLU A 555 3.43 19.85 13.72
C GLU A 555 2.92 21.21 14.18
N LYS A 556 1.93 21.75 13.47
CA LYS A 556 1.36 23.08 13.77
C LYS A 556 0.30 22.98 14.86
N HIS A 557 0.53 23.74 15.93
CA HIS A 557 -0.36 23.86 17.08
C HIS A 557 -0.40 25.31 17.56
N ASP A 558 -1.58 25.91 17.58
CA ASP A 558 -1.85 27.24 18.14
C ASP A 558 -0.88 28.33 17.62
N GLY A 559 -0.61 28.31 16.32
CA GLY A 559 0.30 29.27 15.66
C GLY A 559 1.80 29.04 15.94
N GLN A 560 2.16 27.88 16.50
CA GLN A 560 3.53 27.44 16.73
C GLN A 560 3.79 26.13 16.00
N LEU A 561 5.06 25.80 15.80
CA LEU A 561 5.49 24.53 15.22
C LEU A 561 6.29 23.75 16.25
N VAL A 562 5.82 22.54 16.61
CA VAL A 562 6.43 21.71 17.66
C VAL A 562 7.07 20.48 17.04
N SER A 563 8.30 20.16 17.41
CA SER A 563 9.02 19.02 16.86
C SER A 563 8.45 17.68 17.31
N HIS A 564 8.32 16.78 16.34
CA HIS A 564 7.93 15.38 16.52
C HIS A 564 9.13 14.43 16.38
N ALA A 565 10.03 14.69 15.43
CA ALA A 565 11.18 13.83 15.15
C ALA A 565 12.38 14.59 14.61
N PHE A 566 13.57 13.99 14.77
CA PHE A 566 14.84 14.46 14.26
C PHE A 566 15.62 13.30 13.65
N HIS A 567 16.10 13.46 12.42
CA HIS A 567 16.96 12.48 11.76
C HIS A 567 18.14 13.14 11.07
N VAL A 568 19.31 12.52 11.13
CA VAL A 568 20.48 12.97 10.35
C VAL A 568 20.19 12.83 8.85
N CYS A 569 20.43 13.90 8.10
CA CYS A 569 20.25 13.90 6.65
C CYS A 569 21.25 14.84 5.96
N GLY A 570 21.31 14.75 4.63
CA GLY A 570 22.03 15.68 3.78
C GLY A 570 21.21 16.01 2.53
N PHE A 571 21.16 17.29 2.18
CA PHE A 571 20.43 17.82 1.02
C PHE A 571 21.21 18.92 0.33
N VAL A 572 20.88 19.20 -0.93
CA VAL A 572 21.41 20.37 -1.64
C VAL A 572 20.90 21.65 -0.97
N PRO A 573 21.71 22.73 -0.92
CA PRO A 573 21.32 23.95 -0.23
C PRO A 573 20.18 24.68 -0.94
N MET A 574 19.27 25.25 -0.15
CA MET A 574 18.21 26.13 -0.67
C MET A 574 18.79 27.32 -1.46
N GLN A 575 18.13 27.64 -2.56
CA GLN A 575 18.47 28.76 -3.45
C GLN A 575 17.42 29.89 -3.32
N GLY A 576 17.53 30.94 -4.14
CA GLY A 576 16.57 32.06 -4.11
C GLY A 576 16.76 32.99 -2.93
N ALA A 577 15.69 33.67 -2.54
CA ALA A 577 15.68 34.64 -1.44
C ALA A 577 15.92 33.99 -0.06
N GLY A 578 15.60 32.69 0.07
CA GLY A 578 15.84 31.89 1.26
C GLY A 578 17.31 31.44 1.39
N ARG A 579 18.13 31.67 0.38
CA ARG A 579 19.56 31.29 0.40
C ARG A 579 20.30 32.08 1.46
N ARG A 580 21.00 31.37 2.35
CA ARG A 580 21.90 31.98 3.35
C ARG A 580 23.36 31.62 3.06
N ARG A 581 24.23 32.62 2.99
CA ARG A 581 25.68 32.40 2.97
C ARG A 581 26.19 32.22 4.39
N VAL A 582 26.93 31.14 4.62
CA VAL A 582 27.65 30.89 5.88
C VAL A 582 28.93 31.72 5.86
N THR A 583 29.18 32.48 6.92
CA THR A 583 30.44 33.24 7.04
C THR A 583 31.57 32.28 7.31
N ARG A 584 32.66 32.37 6.55
CA ARG A 584 33.80 31.46 6.66
C ARG A 584 35.07 32.22 6.96
N ARG A 585 35.80 31.76 7.98
CA ARG A 585 37.16 32.21 8.28
C ARG A 585 38.13 31.14 7.80
N VAL A 586 38.92 31.50 6.80
CA VAL A 586 40.00 30.66 6.29
C VAL A 586 41.26 30.98 7.08
N LEU A 587 41.93 29.96 7.58
CA LEU A 587 43.17 30.04 8.37
C LEU A 587 44.24 29.16 7.71
N ARG A 588 45.51 29.44 8.00
CA ARG A 588 46.65 28.61 7.54
C ARG A 588 46.61 28.34 6.03
N GLU A 589 46.50 29.41 5.23
CA GLU A 589 46.51 29.35 3.76
C GLU A 589 45.47 28.38 3.13
N GLY A 590 44.35 28.18 3.84
CA GLY A 590 43.28 27.30 3.37
C GLY A 590 43.29 25.90 3.94
N GLU A 591 44.25 25.55 4.79
CA GLU A 591 44.25 24.28 5.52
C GLU A 591 43.03 24.18 6.45
N ILE A 592 42.73 25.24 7.21
CA ILE A 592 41.68 25.22 8.23
C ILE A 592 40.56 26.19 7.84
N THR A 593 39.31 25.74 7.92
CA THR A 593 38.14 26.61 7.68
C THR A 593 37.20 26.55 8.87
N LEU A 594 36.91 27.71 9.46
CA LEU A 594 35.84 27.87 10.44
C LEU A 594 34.59 28.42 9.75
N SER A 595 33.42 27.89 10.10
CA SER A 595 32.13 28.28 9.52
C SER A 595 31.16 28.74 10.61
N PHE A 596 30.65 29.97 10.46
CA PHE A 596 29.75 30.63 11.41
C PHE A 596 28.40 30.94 10.76
N GLU A 597 27.33 30.37 11.30
CA GLU A 597 25.96 30.60 10.80
C GLU A 597 25.33 31.89 11.34
N ASP A 598 25.66 32.24 12.59
CA ASP A 598 25.13 33.43 13.29
C ASP A 598 25.95 34.70 13.03
N GLY A 599 26.94 34.63 12.14
CA GLY A 599 27.91 35.70 11.87
C GLY A 599 29.27 35.42 12.52
N GLU A 600 30.33 35.99 11.93
CA GLU A 600 31.68 35.83 12.44
C GLU A 600 31.90 36.71 13.69
N PRO A 601 32.40 36.14 14.81
CA PRO A 601 32.79 36.92 15.98
C PRO A 601 33.85 37.97 15.66
N SER A 602 33.85 39.10 16.37
CA SER A 602 34.78 40.22 16.11
C SER A 602 36.25 39.91 16.43
N ASP A 603 36.51 38.83 17.16
CA ASP A 603 37.79 38.44 17.75
C ASP A 603 38.51 37.32 16.98
N THR A 604 38.08 37.01 15.76
CA THR A 604 38.68 35.98 14.90
C THR A 604 40.00 36.39 14.23
N SER A 605 40.35 37.67 14.26
CA SER A 605 41.54 38.19 13.57
C SER A 605 42.85 37.62 14.11
N ALA A 606 42.91 37.30 15.41
CA ALA A 606 44.09 36.75 16.09
C ALA A 606 44.15 35.22 16.10
N LEU A 607 43.26 34.53 15.37
CA LEU A 607 43.25 33.06 15.34
C LEU A 607 44.46 32.45 14.66
N GLU A 608 45.12 33.18 13.75
CA GLU A 608 46.40 32.72 13.16
C GLU A 608 47.50 32.66 14.23
N ASP A 609 47.56 33.64 15.13
CA ASP A 609 48.50 33.65 16.25
C ASP A 609 48.11 32.59 17.28
N ALA A 610 46.82 32.40 17.54
CA ALA A 610 46.32 31.36 18.43
C ALA A 610 46.79 29.97 17.97
N LEU A 611 46.65 29.64 16.68
CA LEU A 611 47.10 28.37 16.12
C LEU A 611 48.63 28.17 16.15
N ALA A 612 49.41 29.22 16.46
CA ALA A 612 50.87 29.11 16.63
C ALA A 612 51.27 28.75 18.07
N THR A 613 50.31 28.81 19.01
CA THR A 613 50.52 28.37 20.39
C THR A 613 50.53 26.84 20.50
N GLU A 614 51.09 26.33 21.60
CA GLU A 614 51.05 24.89 21.88
C GLU A 614 49.60 24.41 22.01
N ARG A 615 49.30 23.28 21.37
CA ARG A 615 47.98 22.65 21.43
C ARG A 615 47.72 22.12 22.84
N LEU A 616 46.67 22.64 23.48
CA LEU A 616 46.15 22.05 24.70
C LEU A 616 45.20 20.91 24.36
N GLU A 617 45.35 19.77 25.02
CA GLU A 617 44.46 18.61 24.90
C GLU A 617 43.75 18.34 26.23
N VAL A 618 42.42 18.27 26.20
CA VAL A 618 41.58 18.00 27.38
C VAL A 618 40.71 16.77 27.11
N PRO A 619 41.05 15.61 27.69
CA PRO A 619 40.21 14.42 27.64
C PRO A 619 38.87 14.64 28.36
N THR A 620 37.78 14.22 27.75
CA THR A 620 36.45 14.39 28.35
C THR A 620 36.10 13.29 29.34
N GLY A 621 36.74 12.11 29.25
CA GLY A 621 36.36 10.87 29.91
C GLY A 621 35.15 10.17 29.27
N VAL A 622 34.53 10.78 28.25
CA VAL A 622 33.33 10.24 27.58
C VAL A 622 33.78 9.39 26.39
N THR A 623 33.39 8.12 26.41
CA THR A 623 33.73 7.17 25.34
C THR A 623 32.51 6.77 24.51
N ILE A 624 32.76 6.41 23.25
CA ILE A 624 31.75 5.88 22.33
C ILE A 624 32.31 4.72 21.52
N ALA A 625 31.48 3.68 21.32
CA ALA A 625 31.81 2.58 20.43
C ALA A 625 31.55 2.96 18.97
N SER A 626 32.35 2.39 18.07
CA SER A 626 32.16 2.51 16.63
C SER A 626 30.75 2.04 16.23
N GLY A 627 30.06 2.83 15.41
CA GLY A 627 28.70 2.54 14.93
C GLY A 627 27.57 3.05 15.84
N VAL A 628 27.87 3.54 17.04
CA VAL A 628 26.88 4.17 17.91
C VAL A 628 26.70 5.64 17.49
N SER A 629 25.45 6.07 17.27
CA SER A 629 25.15 7.47 16.96
C SER A 629 25.36 8.38 18.18
N PHE A 630 25.86 9.58 17.92
CA PHE A 630 25.99 10.68 18.88
C PHE A 630 25.48 12.00 18.28
N GLU A 631 24.54 11.91 17.34
CA GLU A 631 23.96 13.07 16.66
C GLU A 631 23.32 14.09 17.60
N THR A 632 22.88 13.66 18.80
CA THR A 632 22.34 14.53 19.84
C THR A 632 23.44 15.36 20.52
N LEU A 633 24.68 14.86 20.60
CA LEU A 633 25.82 15.66 21.09
C LEU A 633 26.09 16.85 20.16
N GLN A 634 26.02 16.64 18.85
CA GLN A 634 26.21 17.71 17.86
C GLN A 634 25.20 18.85 18.06
N LEU A 635 23.90 18.51 18.17
CA LEU A 635 22.85 19.50 18.41
C LEU A 635 22.98 20.13 19.80
N TRP A 636 23.36 19.36 20.82
CA TRP A 636 23.58 19.87 22.17
C TRP A 636 24.67 20.94 22.17
N LEU A 637 25.83 20.65 21.57
CA LEU A 637 26.92 21.62 21.47
C LEU A 637 26.51 22.82 20.62
N ALA A 638 25.88 22.59 19.47
CA ALA A 638 25.40 23.65 18.60
C ALA A 638 24.47 24.61 19.32
N THR A 639 23.60 24.13 20.22
CA THR A 639 22.59 24.96 20.89
C THR A 639 23.09 25.57 22.20
N THR A 640 24.00 24.90 22.93
CA THR A 640 24.41 25.30 24.28
C THR A 640 25.80 25.93 24.40
N GLN A 641 26.67 25.78 23.40
CA GLN A 641 28.02 26.34 23.43
C GLN A 641 28.02 27.79 22.89
N PRO A 642 28.40 28.80 23.71
CA PRO A 642 28.64 30.15 23.20
C PRO A 642 29.83 30.17 22.23
N GLY A 643 29.74 30.99 21.19
CA GLY A 643 30.77 31.09 20.15
C GLY A 643 30.87 29.86 19.25
N PHE A 644 29.83 29.00 19.23
CA PHE A 644 29.83 27.78 18.44
C PHE A 644 30.04 28.05 16.95
N CYS A 645 30.88 27.23 16.33
CA CYS A 645 31.11 27.17 14.89
C CYS A 645 31.46 25.74 14.48
N THR A 646 31.57 25.49 13.18
CA THR A 646 32.14 24.23 12.69
C THR A 646 33.54 24.44 12.13
N ILE A 647 34.44 23.48 12.35
CA ILE A 647 35.80 23.45 11.83
C ILE A 647 35.95 22.36 10.77
N GLY A 648 36.59 22.71 9.66
CA GLY A 648 37.00 21.82 8.60
C GLY A 648 38.50 21.86 8.38
N LEU A 649 39.04 20.75 7.86
CA LEU A 649 40.43 20.57 7.47
C LEU A 649 40.49 20.16 6.00
N ASP A 650 41.30 20.85 5.21
CA ASP A 650 41.68 20.44 3.86
C ASP A 650 42.80 19.40 3.94
N GLN A 651 42.48 18.14 3.60
CA GLN A 651 43.42 17.02 3.73
C GLN A 651 44.62 17.15 2.79
N ASP A 652 44.48 17.83 1.66
CA ASP A 652 45.58 18.02 0.70
C ASP A 652 46.60 19.04 1.22
N LYS A 653 46.22 19.82 2.24
CA LYS A 653 47.03 20.86 2.87
C LYS A 653 47.35 20.57 4.34
N ASP A 654 47.04 19.37 4.82
CA ASP A 654 47.19 19.00 6.23
C ASP A 654 48.67 19.02 6.65
N THR A 655 49.01 19.97 7.52
CA THR A 655 50.34 20.15 8.11
C THR A 655 50.48 19.41 9.44
N GLY A 656 49.41 18.80 9.94
CA GLY A 656 49.34 18.18 11.27
C GLY A 656 49.09 19.18 12.41
N THR A 657 48.80 20.45 12.09
CA THR A 657 48.53 21.49 13.10
C THR A 657 47.33 21.11 13.99
N ILE A 658 46.24 20.64 13.37
CA ILE A 658 45.07 20.14 14.07
C ILE A 658 44.88 18.65 13.78
N SER A 659 44.40 17.89 14.76
CA SER A 659 43.87 16.56 14.47
C SER A 659 42.61 16.68 13.59
N PRO A 660 42.43 15.82 12.58
CA PRO A 660 41.32 15.91 11.65
C PRO A 660 39.97 15.96 12.38
N PRO A 661 39.18 17.03 12.19
CA PRO A 661 37.84 17.08 12.73
C PRO A 661 36.97 16.03 12.05
N ARG A 662 36.08 15.41 12.81
CA ARG A 662 35.23 14.31 12.36
C ARG A 662 33.78 14.71 12.57
N TYR A 663 32.88 14.16 11.75
CA TYR A 663 31.43 14.35 11.88
C TYR A 663 31.01 15.82 12.03
N GLY A 664 31.46 16.67 11.11
CA GLY A 664 31.09 18.09 11.05
C GLY A 664 31.83 19.01 12.03
N GLY A 665 32.77 18.50 12.83
CA GLY A 665 33.78 19.31 13.53
C GLY A 665 33.22 20.38 14.46
N ALA A 666 32.61 20.00 15.58
CA ALA A 666 32.12 20.96 16.58
C ALA A 666 33.28 21.81 17.13
N ALA A 667 33.15 23.14 17.07
CA ALA A 667 34.15 24.07 17.55
C ALA A 667 33.50 25.27 18.26
N ALA A 668 34.32 26.04 18.95
CA ALA A 668 33.96 27.31 19.55
C ALA A 668 35.11 28.29 19.41
N VAL A 669 34.77 29.54 19.08
CA VAL A 669 35.71 30.67 19.13
C VAL A 669 35.22 31.67 20.16
N ARG A 670 36.12 32.07 21.05
CA ARG A 670 35.86 33.12 22.04
C ARG A 670 37.17 33.71 22.54
N ASP A 671 37.19 35.03 22.69
CA ASP A 671 38.32 35.80 23.20
C ASP A 671 39.63 35.41 22.48
N SER A 672 39.58 35.37 21.14
CA SER A 672 40.69 34.97 20.24
C SER A 672 41.25 33.57 20.52
N THR A 673 40.47 32.71 21.15
CA THR A 673 40.80 31.32 21.47
C THR A 673 39.91 30.41 20.66
N LEU A 674 40.50 29.36 20.07
CA LEU A 674 39.79 28.30 19.36
C LEU A 674 39.80 27.03 20.21
N ALA A 675 38.65 26.40 20.40
CA ALA A 675 38.57 25.03 20.89
C ALA A 675 37.69 24.20 19.97
N TYR A 676 38.04 22.93 19.75
CA TYR A 676 37.24 22.03 18.95
C TYR A 676 37.26 20.59 19.47
N LEU A 677 36.21 19.86 19.14
CA LEU A 677 36.03 18.47 19.53
C LEU A 677 36.65 17.54 18.49
N THR A 678 37.44 16.59 18.97
CA THR A 678 37.98 15.45 18.22
C THR A 678 37.81 14.18 19.06
N TYR A 679 38.36 13.05 18.61
CA TYR A 679 38.39 11.83 19.39
C TYR A 679 39.65 11.00 19.16
N THR A 680 40.04 10.26 20.19
CA THR A 680 41.23 9.39 20.18
C THR A 680 40.82 7.94 20.43
N PRO A 681 41.44 6.95 19.76
CA PRO A 681 41.18 5.53 20.03
C PRO A 681 41.58 5.16 21.45
N THR A 682 40.71 4.48 22.19
CA THR A 682 40.98 4.01 23.57
C THR A 682 41.00 2.50 23.72
N GLY A 683 40.67 1.74 22.67
CA GLY A 683 40.74 0.29 22.64
C GLY A 683 39.55 -0.35 21.92
N HIS A 684 39.12 -1.51 22.39
CA HIS A 684 37.95 -2.24 21.90
C HIS A 684 36.90 -2.40 23.02
N ASP A 685 35.65 -2.51 22.61
CA ASP A 685 34.53 -2.89 23.45
C ASP A 685 34.60 -4.39 23.75
N GLU A 686 34.54 -4.75 25.03
CA GLU A 686 34.74 -6.14 25.47
C GLU A 686 33.59 -7.05 25.02
N ASP A 687 32.36 -6.51 24.96
CA ASP A 687 31.17 -7.28 24.62
C ASP A 687 30.96 -7.39 23.10
N THR A 688 31.23 -6.31 22.36
CA THR A 688 30.95 -6.24 20.91
C THR A 688 32.18 -6.34 20.01
N GLY A 689 33.39 -6.23 20.56
CA GLY A 689 34.64 -6.17 19.80
C GLY A 689 34.86 -4.87 19.00
N ASN A 690 33.90 -3.93 19.06
CA ASN A 690 33.95 -2.68 18.32
C ASN A 690 35.04 -1.74 18.84
N LYS A 691 35.69 -0.97 17.96
CA LYS A 691 36.65 0.07 18.38
C LYS A 691 35.95 1.10 19.27
N ARG A 692 36.59 1.48 20.37
CA ARG A 692 36.15 2.58 21.25
C ARG A 692 37.02 3.81 21.06
N PHE A 693 36.37 4.96 21.16
CA PHE A 693 36.98 6.27 21.04
C PHE A 693 36.58 7.12 22.24
N GLU A 694 37.50 7.92 22.76
CA GLU A 694 37.22 8.98 23.73
C GLU A 694 37.10 10.32 23.00
N PHE A 695 36.11 11.12 23.38
CA PHE A 695 36.05 12.51 22.94
C PHE A 695 37.12 13.35 23.64
N VAL A 696 37.87 14.13 22.87
CA VAL A 696 38.96 14.99 23.36
C VAL A 696 38.76 16.39 22.80
N VAL A 697 38.96 17.41 23.63
CA VAL A 697 38.93 18.81 23.19
C VAL A 697 40.34 19.30 22.96
N HIS A 698 40.60 19.82 21.76
CA HIS A 698 41.84 20.50 21.43
C HIS A 698 41.62 22.01 21.41
N ALA A 699 42.54 22.79 21.98
CA ALA A 699 42.41 24.24 22.03
C ALA A 699 43.73 24.99 21.80
N PHE A 700 43.59 26.22 21.30
CA PHE A 700 44.66 27.12 20.87
C PHE A 700 44.33 28.55 21.28
N GLY A 701 45.35 29.31 21.69
CA GLY A 701 45.21 30.73 22.02
C GLY A 701 45.24 31.07 23.51
N PRO A 702 45.11 32.37 23.86
CA PRO A 702 45.44 32.91 25.17
C PRO A 702 44.57 32.37 26.32
N HIS A 703 43.37 31.90 26.03
CA HIS A 703 42.43 31.37 27.02
C HIS A 703 42.07 29.89 26.78
N ALA A 704 42.98 29.14 26.14
CA ALA A 704 42.77 27.73 25.77
C ALA A 704 42.28 26.85 26.94
N PRO A 705 42.85 26.90 28.17
CA PRO A 705 42.37 26.08 29.29
C PRO A 705 40.90 26.31 29.64
N ALA A 706 40.46 27.58 29.66
CA ALA A 706 39.10 27.92 30.06
C ALA A 706 38.08 27.46 29.00
N LEU A 707 38.35 27.72 27.72
CA LEU A 707 37.45 27.34 26.64
C LEU A 707 37.42 25.81 26.42
N ALA A 708 38.58 25.14 26.51
CA ALA A 708 38.66 23.69 26.38
C ALA A 708 37.87 22.99 27.50
N GLN A 709 38.05 23.42 28.75
CA GLN A 709 37.31 22.85 29.88
C GLN A 709 35.81 23.12 29.77
N ALA A 710 35.40 24.32 29.32
CA ALA A 710 33.99 24.63 29.13
C ALA A 710 33.34 23.75 28.04
N LEU A 711 34.04 23.50 26.92
CA LEU A 711 33.55 22.61 25.88
C LEU A 711 33.52 21.15 26.35
N ALA A 712 34.57 20.69 27.04
CA ALA A 712 34.64 19.34 27.61
C ALA A 712 33.53 19.09 28.63
N GLU A 713 33.22 20.07 29.48
CA GLU A 713 32.13 19.94 30.45
C GLU A 713 30.76 19.85 29.78
N ARG A 714 30.55 20.52 28.64
CA ARG A 714 29.32 20.34 27.84
C ARG A 714 29.18 18.93 27.28
N VAL A 715 30.28 18.31 26.86
CA VAL A 715 30.29 16.90 26.42
C VAL A 715 29.93 15.96 27.58
N ARG A 716 30.53 16.19 28.76
CA ARG A 716 30.21 15.41 29.97
C ARG A 716 28.76 15.61 30.41
N ASP A 717 28.23 16.82 30.29
CA ASP A 717 26.86 17.13 30.67
C ASP A 717 25.85 16.41 29.76
N TRP A 718 26.11 16.41 28.45
CA TRP A 718 25.35 15.60 27.51
C TRP A 718 25.39 14.11 27.85
N ASP A 719 26.57 13.57 28.15
CA ASP A 719 26.75 12.16 28.50
C ASP A 719 25.94 11.79 29.76
N ARG A 720 26.01 12.61 30.80
CA ARG A 720 25.30 12.39 32.08
C ARG A 720 23.78 12.48 31.95
N HIS A 721 23.27 13.45 31.19
CA HIS A 721 21.87 13.86 31.29
C HIS A 721 21.03 13.63 30.03
N HIS A 722 21.64 13.57 28.84
CA HIS A 722 20.92 13.66 27.57
C HIS A 722 21.21 12.51 26.59
N ARG A 723 22.37 11.87 26.67
CA ARG A 723 22.80 10.81 25.75
C ARG A 723 21.82 9.66 25.61
N HIS A 724 21.18 9.29 26.72
CA HIS A 724 20.19 8.21 26.81
C HIS A 724 18.77 8.74 27.05
N GLY A 725 18.57 10.06 26.90
CA GLY A 725 17.28 10.70 27.06
C GLY A 725 16.43 10.66 25.78
N PRO A 726 15.24 11.29 25.79
CA PRO A 726 14.33 11.32 24.65
C PRO A 726 14.82 12.18 23.47
N GLY A 727 15.96 12.87 23.60
CA GLY A 727 16.48 13.81 22.61
C GLY A 727 15.92 15.23 22.79
N PRO A 728 16.30 16.18 21.91
CA PRO A 728 15.84 17.56 21.99
C PRO A 728 14.36 17.68 21.62
N ARG A 729 13.68 18.63 22.25
CA ARG A 729 12.39 19.15 21.80
C ARG A 729 12.57 20.57 21.30
N LEU A 730 12.06 20.87 20.12
CA LEU A 730 12.13 22.17 19.48
C LEU A 730 10.72 22.74 19.33
N THR A 731 10.54 23.95 19.81
CA THR A 731 9.37 24.78 19.48
C THR A 731 9.83 25.93 18.59
N VAL A 732 9.16 26.13 17.47
CA VAL A 732 9.49 27.18 16.51
C VAL A 732 8.39 28.23 16.55
N HIS A 733 8.82 29.48 16.77
CA HIS A 733 7.95 30.64 16.80
C HIS A 733 8.26 31.57 15.63
N PRO A 734 7.25 32.14 14.96
CA PRO A 734 7.47 33.26 14.06
C PRO A 734 8.12 34.42 14.83
N ARG A 735 9.23 34.94 14.32
CA ARG A 735 10.00 36.00 15.00
C ARG A 735 9.19 37.27 15.20
N ALA A 736 8.25 37.56 14.29
CA ALA A 736 7.38 38.72 14.36
C ALA A 736 6.39 38.67 15.54
N SER A 737 6.03 37.48 16.03
CA SER A 737 5.07 37.27 17.12
C SER A 737 5.71 36.75 18.41
N TRP A 738 7.05 36.67 18.47
CA TRP A 738 7.78 36.17 19.63
C TRP A 738 7.78 37.17 20.79
N THR A 739 7.37 36.72 21.99
CA THR A 739 7.25 37.56 23.19
C THR A 739 8.48 37.57 24.09
N GLY A 740 9.45 36.66 23.88
CA GLY A 740 10.70 36.61 24.63
C GLY A 740 10.78 35.57 25.74
N GLU A 741 9.73 34.79 26.00
CA GLU A 741 9.67 33.86 27.14
C GLU A 741 10.09 32.44 26.77
N HIS A 742 11.35 32.07 27.04
CA HIS A 742 11.83 30.67 27.04
C HIS A 742 13.02 30.53 27.99
N THR A 743 13.09 29.45 28.76
CA THR A 743 14.20 29.24 29.71
C THR A 743 15.38 28.48 29.10
N GLY A 744 15.15 27.73 28.02
CA GLY A 744 16.18 26.93 27.36
C GLY A 744 16.99 27.70 26.30
N PRO A 745 17.91 27.02 25.60
CA PRO A 745 18.70 27.62 24.54
C PRO A 745 17.83 28.16 23.40
N LEU A 746 18.22 29.31 22.86
CA LEU A 746 17.57 29.94 21.72
C LEU A 746 18.50 29.98 20.51
N THR A 747 17.98 29.69 19.33
CA THR A 747 18.64 30.01 18.05
C THR A 747 17.78 31.01 17.29
N LEU A 748 18.36 32.18 17.01
CA LEU A 748 17.68 33.26 16.30
C LEU A 748 17.97 33.17 14.80
N LYS A 749 16.92 33.11 13.99
CA LYS A 749 17.02 33.15 12.53
C LYS A 749 16.30 34.40 11.99
N LYS A 750 16.29 34.60 10.67
CA LYS A 750 15.70 35.79 10.04
C LYS A 750 14.19 35.81 10.27
N HIS A 751 13.52 34.67 10.10
CA HIS A 751 12.06 34.55 10.19
C HIS A 751 11.55 33.92 11.49
N ILE A 752 12.36 33.10 12.15
CA ILE A 752 11.92 32.34 13.33
C ILE A 752 12.85 32.46 14.53
N VAL A 753 12.30 32.11 15.69
CA VAL A 753 13.03 31.77 16.91
C VAL A 753 12.88 30.27 17.14
N LEU A 754 14.01 29.57 17.25
CA LEU A 754 14.06 28.16 17.64
C LEU A 754 14.26 28.09 19.16
N ALA A 755 13.25 27.65 19.89
CA ALA A 755 13.27 27.44 21.32
C ALA A 755 13.54 25.95 21.63
N TRP A 756 14.69 25.68 22.24
CA TRP A 756 15.15 24.31 22.51
C TRP A 756 14.90 23.92 23.95
N ASP A 757 14.34 22.73 24.15
CA ASP A 757 14.28 22.04 25.43
C ASP A 757 15.12 20.76 25.34
N TRP A 758 15.88 20.49 26.39
CA TRP A 758 16.69 19.29 26.52
C TRP A 758 16.24 18.52 27.76
N PRO A 759 15.20 17.67 27.65
CA PRO A 759 14.74 16.84 28.76
C PRO A 759 15.87 15.95 29.28
N THR A 760 15.91 15.79 30.60
CA THR A 760 16.88 14.88 31.25
C THR A 760 16.29 13.48 31.37
N THR A 761 17.17 12.48 31.48
CA THR A 761 16.83 11.06 31.66
C THR A 761 15.97 10.75 32.90
N GLN A 762 15.90 11.64 33.91
CA GLN A 762 15.11 11.45 35.13
C GLN A 762 13.67 12.00 35.06
N ALA A 763 13.35 12.85 34.07
CA ALA A 763 12.06 13.57 34.02
C ALA A 763 10.87 12.71 33.55
N THR A 764 11.09 11.48 33.07
CA THR A 764 10.03 10.61 32.52
C THR A 764 9.14 9.93 33.56
N HIS A 765 9.37 10.12 34.86
CA HIS A 765 8.58 9.50 35.92
C HIS A 765 7.57 10.39 36.64
N THR A 766 7.37 11.67 36.26
CA THR A 766 6.38 12.51 36.95
C THR A 766 5.56 13.42 36.02
N LYS A 767 4.27 13.06 35.92
CA LYS A 767 3.08 13.89 35.56
C LYS A 767 2.98 14.40 34.12
N ASP A 768 2.38 13.58 33.25
CA ASP A 768 1.06 13.84 32.62
C ASP A 768 0.84 12.84 31.47
N GLN A 769 0.33 11.65 31.81
CA GLN A 769 -0.29 10.75 30.85
C GLN A 769 -1.63 10.30 31.43
N LYS A 770 -2.68 11.09 31.19
CA LYS A 770 -4.03 10.52 31.12
C LYS A 770 -4.03 9.60 29.89
N HIS A 771 -3.97 8.30 30.16
CA HIS A 771 -4.01 7.23 29.17
C HIS A 771 -5.29 7.33 28.33
N THR A 772 -5.15 7.53 27.03
CA THR A 772 -5.99 6.84 26.04
C THR A 772 -5.28 5.54 25.67
N GLU A 773 -5.77 4.42 26.20
CA GLU A 773 -5.26 3.09 25.89
C GLU A 773 -5.40 2.76 24.39
N PRO A 774 -4.42 2.12 23.75
CA PRO A 774 -4.61 1.47 22.47
C PRO A 774 -5.50 0.22 22.64
N PRO A 775 -6.35 -0.13 21.65
CA PRO A 775 -7.18 -1.33 21.74
C PRO A 775 -6.27 -2.58 21.78
N LYS A 776 -6.44 -3.40 22.82
CA LYS A 776 -5.73 -4.67 22.98
C LYS A 776 -6.03 -5.61 21.80
N PRO A 777 -5.02 -6.32 21.26
CA PRO A 777 -5.26 -7.44 20.37
C PRO A 777 -5.88 -8.59 21.18
N ALA A 778 -6.97 -9.16 20.67
CA ALA A 778 -7.55 -10.37 21.22
C ALA A 778 -6.62 -11.56 20.92
N ASP A 779 -5.97 -12.07 21.97
CA ASP A 779 -5.20 -13.30 21.93
C ASP A 779 -6.13 -14.46 22.34
N SER A 780 -6.38 -15.39 21.42
CA SER A 780 -7.05 -16.66 21.73
C SER A 780 -6.29 -17.81 21.11
N ALA A 781 -5.16 -18.16 21.73
CA ALA A 781 -4.60 -19.50 21.62
C ALA A 781 -3.91 -19.92 22.94
N GLN A 782 -4.68 -20.53 23.84
CA GLN A 782 -4.11 -21.46 24.83
C GLN A 782 -4.83 -22.81 24.80
N ARG A 783 -4.10 -23.79 24.24
CA ARG A 783 -3.79 -25.11 24.80
C ARG A 783 -4.94 -25.95 25.35
N LEU A 784 -5.28 -26.97 24.54
CA LEU A 784 -5.52 -28.33 25.02
C LEU A 784 -4.25 -28.88 25.71
N THR A 785 -4.39 -29.42 26.91
CA THR A 785 -3.85 -30.74 27.30
C THR A 785 -4.43 -31.16 28.65
N THR A 786 -5.31 -32.16 28.62
CA THR A 786 -5.32 -33.45 29.37
C THR A 786 -6.62 -34.14 28.93
N GLY A 787 -6.71 -35.30 28.31
CA GLY A 787 -5.76 -36.37 28.00
C GLY A 787 -6.58 -37.66 27.92
N THR A 788 -6.78 -38.21 26.73
CA THR A 788 -6.84 -39.65 26.37
C THR A 788 -7.16 -39.80 24.89
#